data_AF-F0Q5W6-F1
#
_entry.id   AF-F0Q5W6-F1
#
_cell.length_a   1.000
_cell.length_b   1.000
_cell.length_c   1.000
_cell.angle_alpha   90.00
_cell.angle_beta   90.00
_cell.angle_gamma   90.00
#
_symmetry.space_group_name_H-M   'P 1'
#
loop_
_entity.id
_entity.type
_entity.pdbx_description
1 polymer ?
#
loop_
_entity_poly.entity_id
_entity_poly.type
_entity_poly.pdbx_seq_one_letter_code
_entity_poly.pdbx_strand_id
1 'polypeptide(L)'
;MLQFQYNRQWVAWGAGLACALVAGGAMAGPDAAGGVVVRPESAGVAAMEDGSFIDPQLKMLWGEHLRRGGNLVVPAEAARGFVGPRVVAGMVRIEALSLGDDAALADDLRRLGATDVRQQGNLVLGRMPVAGLGALQSLRTARFVRPAPEPFGSVGGVTSQGDAVQGSERARRSLGVDGSGVVVGVTSTGYDTQGGAAADVARGDLPGRGNPNGHLQPVRVLKDRSSGRDSDEGRAMAQIVHDVAPGASLAVYIPESVQDHADGLRALAKAGANVISDDMYWTNDPWFQESPIGAVQRELLASGNVLSINAAANFGDWSAEGRFQPLPARGLTMGGATQGRWQMHDWGGGRTTFPVTLHRGGRVRIVLQWDEPFASFTRSRAGSASDLDLFAFTDDQGGNIAFVSATRNVGGDPFEFVFAFLNPDAADAAFTIHIGIGMPEGTGRPPGRFKLIAQPSDMSLVGWPREAAFHSATAVGHNASEGAIVACAVRYSQVNTPRGPVAETFSSIGGFARTRDADGIALAHPLDTRKPDLCAPDGVDNSVFGVDTDGNGWPNFFGTSAASPHLAGVAALMLQASGMKMRAGEVGQALRETARDMVDPGDPLSAPGHDVRSGQGFVNAELAVTRAMTLRSRP
;
A
#
# COMPACT_ATOMS: atom_id res chain seq x y z
N MET A 1 12.03 1.50 19.17
CA MET A 1 10.89 1.62 20.11
C MET A 1 9.64 1.29 19.32
N LEU A 2 9.41 0.00 19.10
CA LEU A 2 8.17 -0.56 18.55
C LEU A 2 7.57 -1.35 19.71
N GLN A 3 6.43 -0.89 20.22
CA GLN A 3 5.76 -1.49 21.37
C GLN A 3 4.37 -1.93 20.95
N PHE A 4 4.11 -3.25 21.12
CA PHE A 4 2.81 -3.91 21.26
C PHE A 4 1.87 -3.92 20.03
N GLN A 5 1.15 -4.99 19.65
CA GLN A 5 0.94 -6.32 20.23
C GLN A 5 0.20 -7.22 19.20
N TYR A 6 0.83 -8.25 18.66
CA TYR A 6 0.12 -9.45 18.21
C TYR A 6 -0.08 -10.33 19.46
N ASN A 7 -1.26 -10.36 20.06
CA ASN A 7 -1.71 -11.47 20.94
C ASN A 7 -3.10 -11.17 21.49
N ARG A 8 -4.11 -11.93 21.04
CA ARG A 8 -5.16 -12.57 21.88
C ARG A 8 -6.19 -13.24 21.00
N GLN A 9 -6.10 -14.57 20.85
CA GLN A 9 -7.24 -15.42 20.52
C GLN A 9 -7.14 -16.72 21.32
N TRP A 10 -8.28 -17.39 21.52
CA TRP A 10 -8.61 -18.55 22.36
C TRP A 10 -9.22 -18.21 23.73
N VAL A 11 -10.56 -18.09 23.79
CA VAL A 11 -11.49 -18.90 24.61
C VAL A 11 -12.93 -18.68 24.09
N ALA A 12 -13.69 -19.78 24.11
CA ALA A 12 -14.99 -20.08 23.53
C ALA A 12 -16.25 -19.58 24.32
N TRP A 13 -17.27 -19.16 23.54
CA TRP A 13 -18.74 -19.40 23.62
C TRP A 13 -19.61 -18.98 24.85
N GLY A 14 -20.75 -18.35 24.55
CA GLY A 14 -21.93 -18.19 25.43
C GLY A 14 -23.06 -17.34 24.84
N ALA A 15 -24.23 -17.95 24.59
CA ALA A 15 -25.41 -17.50 23.84
C ALA A 15 -26.24 -16.30 24.37
N GLY A 16 -27.07 -15.70 23.49
CA GLY A 16 -28.23 -14.89 23.91
C GLY A 16 -28.96 -14.13 22.78
N LEU A 17 -30.11 -14.65 22.34
CA LEU A 17 -31.09 -14.08 21.39
C LEU A 17 -32.08 -13.10 22.08
N ALA A 18 -32.51 -12.04 21.37
CA ALA A 18 -33.90 -11.47 21.30
C ALA A 18 -33.86 -10.08 20.59
N CYS A 19 -34.48 -9.85 19.41
CA CYS A 19 -35.87 -9.39 19.17
C CYS A 19 -36.28 -8.13 19.99
N ALA A 20 -36.91 -7.05 19.47
CA ALA A 20 -37.53 -6.71 18.19
C ALA A 20 -37.93 -5.19 18.20
N LEU A 21 -38.15 -4.59 17.00
CA LEU A 21 -39.24 -3.66 16.57
C LEU A 21 -39.58 -2.39 17.44
N VAL A 22 -40.01 -1.20 16.97
CA VAL A 22 -40.58 -0.66 15.72
C VAL A 22 -40.81 0.87 15.84
N ALA A 23 -40.86 1.56 14.68
CA ALA A 23 -41.54 2.84 14.33
C ALA A 23 -41.25 4.13 15.13
N GLY A 24 -41.30 5.33 14.55
CA GLY A 24 -41.69 5.75 13.20
C GLY A 24 -41.94 7.27 13.17
N GLY A 25 -42.14 7.85 11.98
CA GLY A 25 -42.74 9.18 11.84
C GLY A 25 -42.06 10.08 10.80
N ALA A 26 -42.85 10.53 9.83
CA ALA A 26 -42.44 11.15 8.58
C ALA A 26 -42.89 12.63 8.46
N MET A 27 -42.44 13.24 7.35
CA MET A 27 -43.02 14.40 6.63
C MET A 27 -42.64 15.80 7.16
N ALA A 28 -42.56 16.87 6.38
CA ALA A 28 -42.38 17.23 4.96
C ALA A 28 -42.26 18.79 4.96
N GLY A 29 -41.71 19.42 3.91
CA GLY A 29 -41.49 20.89 3.78
C GLY A 29 -42.77 21.76 3.68
N PRO A 30 -42.80 22.94 3.00
CA PRO A 30 -41.80 23.57 2.12
C PRO A 30 -41.73 25.14 2.17
N ASP A 31 -41.06 25.72 1.16
CA ASP A 31 -41.27 27.03 0.47
C ASP A 31 -40.64 28.37 0.93
N ALA A 32 -39.56 28.72 0.19
CA ALA A 32 -39.39 29.84 -0.77
C ALA A 32 -40.02 31.24 -0.59
N ALA A 33 -39.16 32.27 -0.69
CA ALA A 33 -39.31 33.55 -1.41
C ALA A 33 -37.96 34.31 -1.27
N GLY A 34 -37.35 35.06 -2.19
CA GLY A 34 -37.68 35.65 -3.49
C GLY A 34 -36.89 36.99 -3.58
N GLY A 35 -36.06 37.21 -4.60
CA GLY A 35 -35.30 38.48 -4.71
C GLY A 35 -34.37 38.64 -5.92
N VAL A 36 -34.89 39.32 -6.94
CA VAL A 36 -34.23 40.17 -7.97
C VAL A 36 -33.19 39.55 -8.93
N VAL A 37 -33.60 39.42 -10.20
CA VAL A 37 -32.75 39.09 -11.36
C VAL A 37 -32.30 40.39 -12.04
N VAL A 38 -30.99 40.66 -12.06
CA VAL A 38 -30.36 41.61 -12.99
C VAL A 38 -29.79 40.80 -14.16
N ARG A 39 -30.17 41.13 -15.40
CA ARG A 39 -29.66 40.48 -16.62
C ARG A 39 -28.24 40.96 -16.93
N PRO A 40 -27.26 40.06 -17.19
CA PRO A 40 -25.99 40.45 -17.78
C PRO A 40 -25.95 40.05 -19.25
N GLU A 41 -26.01 41.02 -20.17
CA GLU A 41 -25.44 40.85 -21.50
C GLU A 41 -24.18 41.72 -21.58
N SER A 42 -23.11 41.17 -22.18
CA SER A 42 -21.78 41.75 -22.45
C SER A 42 -20.65 41.61 -21.42
N ALA A 43 -20.31 40.37 -21.04
CA ALA A 43 -18.94 40.06 -20.58
C ALA A 43 -18.52 38.68 -21.12
N GLY A 44 -18.04 38.66 -22.37
CA GLY A 44 -17.50 37.46 -22.99
C GLY A 44 -16.16 37.06 -22.38
N VAL A 45 -15.84 35.76 -22.47
CA VAL A 45 -14.58 35.12 -22.03
C VAL A 45 -13.32 35.82 -22.57
N ALA A 46 -13.45 36.57 -23.67
CA ALA A 46 -12.40 37.38 -24.28
C ALA A 46 -11.83 38.52 -23.40
N ALA A 47 -12.51 38.92 -22.32
CA ALA A 47 -12.04 39.99 -21.43
C ALA A 47 -10.95 39.55 -20.43
N MET A 48 -10.50 38.29 -20.48
CA MET A 48 -9.62 37.68 -19.47
C MET A 48 -8.29 37.09 -19.99
N GLU A 49 -7.84 37.44 -21.21
CA GLU A 49 -6.56 36.96 -21.76
C GLU A 49 -5.42 38.00 -21.72
N ASP A 50 -4.24 37.48 -21.35
CA ASP A 50 -2.89 38.05 -21.15
C ASP A 50 -2.66 39.14 -20.09
N GLY A 51 -1.72 38.89 -19.17
CA GLY A 51 -1.29 39.82 -18.11
C GLY A 51 -2.24 40.02 -16.92
N SER A 52 -3.34 39.27 -16.85
CA SER A 52 -4.37 39.42 -15.81
C SER A 52 -3.92 38.89 -14.44
N PHE A 53 -4.14 39.69 -13.39
CA PHE A 53 -3.87 39.36 -11.98
C PHE A 53 -4.82 38.30 -11.40
N ILE A 54 -5.80 37.83 -12.18
CA ILE A 54 -6.76 36.81 -11.76
C ILE A 54 -6.22 35.42 -12.14
N ASP A 55 -6.25 34.51 -11.19
CA ASP A 55 -5.76 33.14 -11.37
C ASP A 55 -6.57 32.37 -12.43
N PRO A 56 -5.90 31.62 -13.33
CA PRO A 56 -6.54 30.81 -14.37
C PRO A 56 -7.64 29.85 -13.86
N GLN A 57 -7.53 29.34 -12.63
CA GLN A 57 -8.53 28.44 -12.05
C GLN A 57 -9.88 29.14 -11.80
N LEU A 58 -9.86 30.42 -11.42
CA LEU A 58 -11.09 31.22 -11.28
C LEU A 58 -11.68 31.58 -12.65
N LYS A 59 -10.84 31.80 -13.66
CA LYS A 59 -11.28 32.05 -15.05
C LYS A 59 -11.98 30.82 -15.62
N MET A 60 -11.41 29.64 -15.40
CA MET A 60 -11.99 28.37 -15.83
C MET A 60 -13.34 28.13 -15.16
N LEU A 61 -13.45 28.40 -13.85
CA LEU A 61 -14.70 28.32 -13.11
C LEU A 61 -15.78 29.29 -13.61
N TRP A 62 -15.38 30.52 -13.95
CA TRP A 62 -16.27 31.51 -14.57
C TRP A 62 -16.70 31.11 -15.99
N GLY A 63 -15.78 30.62 -16.81
CA GLY A 63 -16.08 30.11 -18.15
C GLY A 63 -17.09 28.96 -18.11
N GLU A 64 -16.96 28.06 -17.13
CA GLU A 64 -17.90 26.98 -16.89
C GLU A 64 -19.30 27.49 -16.48
N HIS A 65 -19.35 28.48 -15.59
CA HIS A 65 -20.59 29.11 -15.17
C HIS A 65 -21.38 29.68 -16.35
N LEU A 66 -20.69 30.41 -17.24
CA LEU A 66 -21.28 30.97 -18.45
C LEU A 66 -21.78 29.87 -19.39
N ARG A 67 -20.97 28.83 -19.58
CA ARG A 67 -21.29 27.69 -20.46
C ARG A 67 -22.51 26.90 -19.98
N ARG A 68 -22.84 26.97 -18.69
CA ARG A 68 -24.02 26.33 -18.07
C ARG A 68 -25.23 27.27 -17.92
N GLY A 69 -25.23 28.44 -18.56
CA GLY A 69 -26.34 29.38 -18.52
C GLY A 69 -26.60 29.99 -17.12
N GLY A 70 -25.56 30.12 -16.30
CA GLY A 70 -25.65 30.71 -14.96
C GLY A 70 -26.04 29.74 -13.84
N ASN A 71 -26.27 28.45 -14.12
CA ASN A 71 -26.64 27.45 -13.12
C ASN A 71 -25.43 26.62 -12.63
N LEU A 72 -24.79 27.09 -11.56
CA LEU A 72 -23.85 26.29 -10.74
C LEU A 72 -24.37 26.05 -9.31
N VAL A 73 -25.70 26.14 -9.12
CA VAL A 73 -26.37 25.92 -7.82
C VAL A 73 -26.50 24.42 -7.47
N VAL A 74 -26.28 23.54 -8.44
CA VAL A 74 -26.28 22.08 -8.26
C VAL A 74 -24.87 21.62 -7.87
N PRO A 75 -24.69 20.70 -6.89
CA PRO A 75 -23.36 20.15 -6.57
C PRO A 75 -22.66 19.71 -7.85
N ALA A 76 -21.39 20.10 -8.01
CA ALA A 76 -20.59 19.81 -9.20
C ALA A 76 -20.55 18.30 -9.56
N GLU A 77 -20.86 17.44 -8.58
CA GLU A 77 -21.00 15.99 -8.66
C GLU A 77 -22.06 15.51 -9.67
N ALA A 78 -23.14 16.26 -9.92
CA ALA A 78 -24.25 15.76 -10.74
C ALA A 78 -24.08 15.97 -12.26
N ALA A 79 -23.00 16.61 -12.73
CA ALA A 79 -22.84 16.97 -14.14
C ALA A 79 -21.40 16.86 -14.62
N ARG A 80 -21.08 15.69 -15.21
CA ARG A 80 -19.94 15.40 -16.11
C ARG A 80 -18.69 16.27 -15.86
N GLY A 81 -17.85 15.85 -14.92
CA GLY A 81 -16.40 16.08 -14.95
C GLY A 81 -15.91 17.53 -15.04
N PHE A 82 -16.47 18.45 -14.26
CA PHE A 82 -15.83 19.75 -14.04
C PHE A 82 -14.88 19.66 -12.84
N VAL A 83 -13.59 19.96 -13.05
CA VAL A 83 -12.61 20.08 -11.96
C VAL A 83 -12.06 21.50 -11.92
N GLY A 84 -12.14 22.11 -10.75
CA GLY A 84 -11.76 23.48 -10.47
C GLY A 84 -11.92 23.78 -8.97
N PRO A 85 -11.73 25.04 -8.54
CA PRO A 85 -11.90 25.43 -7.14
C PRO A 85 -13.25 25.01 -6.56
N ARG A 86 -13.26 24.50 -5.32
CA ARG A 86 -14.49 24.00 -4.66
C ARG A 86 -15.56 25.09 -4.62
N VAL A 87 -16.75 24.75 -5.13
CA VAL A 87 -17.94 25.60 -5.07
C VAL A 87 -18.91 25.02 -4.05
N VAL A 88 -19.23 25.78 -3.01
CA VAL A 88 -20.23 25.41 -2.00
C VAL A 88 -21.33 26.45 -2.02
N ALA A 89 -22.57 26.00 -2.31
CA ALA A 89 -23.74 26.87 -2.43
C ALA A 89 -23.54 28.04 -3.41
N GLY A 90 -22.90 27.78 -4.57
CA GLY A 90 -22.65 28.80 -5.60
C GLY A 90 -21.51 29.79 -5.27
N MET A 91 -20.77 29.57 -4.19
CA MET A 91 -19.68 30.43 -3.73
C MET A 91 -18.33 29.71 -3.83
N VAL A 92 -17.27 30.44 -4.19
CA VAL A 92 -15.87 29.98 -4.19
C VAL A 92 -15.05 30.80 -3.20
N ARG A 93 -14.14 30.17 -2.45
CA ARG A 93 -13.20 30.91 -1.58
C ARG A 93 -12.10 31.52 -2.42
N ILE A 94 -11.79 32.79 -2.18
CA ILE A 94 -10.73 33.53 -2.85
C ILE A 94 -9.78 34.15 -1.83
N GLU A 95 -8.54 34.35 -2.25
CA GLU A 95 -7.62 35.25 -1.60
C GLU A 95 -7.06 36.25 -2.62
N ALA A 96 -6.89 37.49 -2.18
CA ALA A 96 -6.43 38.58 -2.99
C ALA A 96 -5.34 39.34 -2.23
N LEU A 97 -4.25 39.67 -2.92
CA LEU A 97 -3.18 40.50 -2.34
C LEU A 97 -3.34 41.93 -2.82
N SER A 98 -3.18 42.91 -1.93
CA SER A 98 -3.27 44.33 -2.30
C SER A 98 -2.06 44.82 -3.10
N LEU A 99 -2.25 45.89 -3.88
CA LEU A 99 -1.20 46.70 -4.51
C LEU A 99 -0.70 47.86 -3.64
N GLY A 100 -1.22 48.02 -2.42
CA GLY A 100 -0.78 49.03 -1.46
C GLY A 100 -1.84 49.51 -0.47
N ASP A 101 -3.11 49.64 -0.90
CA ASP A 101 -4.21 50.00 -0.01
C ASP A 101 -5.03 48.76 0.34
N ASP A 102 -4.66 48.15 1.47
CA ASP A 102 -5.22 46.88 1.94
C ASP A 102 -6.71 47.01 2.31
N ALA A 103 -7.10 48.15 2.89
CA ALA A 103 -8.48 48.41 3.28
C ALA A 103 -9.38 48.63 2.05
N ALA A 104 -8.87 49.34 1.04
CA ALA A 104 -9.58 49.54 -0.22
C ALA A 104 -9.85 48.22 -0.97
N LEU A 105 -8.90 47.27 -0.97
CA LEU A 105 -9.11 45.96 -1.58
C LEU A 105 -10.24 45.17 -0.89
N ALA A 106 -10.29 45.19 0.45
CA ALA A 106 -11.37 44.53 1.18
C ALA A 106 -12.74 45.13 0.88
N ASP A 107 -12.82 46.45 0.79
CA ASP A 107 -14.06 47.15 0.44
C ASP A 107 -14.47 46.94 -1.02
N ASP A 108 -13.51 46.88 -1.95
CA ASP A 108 -13.76 46.53 -3.35
C ASP A 108 -14.36 45.13 -3.46
N LEU A 109 -13.77 44.14 -2.79
CA LEU A 109 -14.30 42.77 -2.82
C LEU A 109 -15.72 42.69 -2.25
N ARG A 110 -16.02 43.39 -1.15
CA ARG A 110 -17.39 43.48 -0.61
C ARG A 110 -18.37 44.11 -1.61
N ARG A 111 -17.97 45.18 -2.29
CA ARG A 111 -18.78 45.82 -3.35
C ARG A 111 -19.07 44.89 -4.51
N LEU A 112 -18.13 44.01 -4.85
CA LEU A 112 -18.29 42.99 -5.89
C LEU A 112 -19.11 41.76 -5.42
N GLY A 113 -19.60 41.77 -4.18
CA GLY A 113 -20.46 40.72 -3.64
C GLY A 113 -19.72 39.63 -2.86
N ALA A 114 -18.43 39.80 -2.57
CA ALA A 114 -17.73 38.88 -1.69
C ALA A 114 -18.27 38.97 -0.25
N THR A 115 -18.48 37.81 0.35
CA THR A 115 -18.91 37.63 1.75
C THR A 115 -17.77 37.06 2.58
N ASP A 116 -17.89 37.06 3.91
CA ASP A 116 -16.85 36.60 4.83
C ASP A 116 -15.46 37.25 4.58
N VAL A 117 -15.46 38.53 4.17
CA VAL A 117 -14.23 39.24 3.81
C VAL A 117 -13.40 39.54 5.06
N ARG A 118 -12.24 38.89 5.17
CA ARG A 118 -11.28 39.03 6.27
C ARG A 118 -9.93 39.50 5.74
N GLN A 119 -9.32 40.45 6.42
CA GLN A 119 -8.02 40.98 6.06
C GLN A 119 -6.96 40.51 7.06
N GLN A 120 -5.82 40.04 6.55
CA GLN A 120 -4.64 39.70 7.32
C GLN A 120 -3.42 40.36 6.66
N GLY A 121 -3.02 41.52 7.18
CA GLY A 121 -2.01 42.37 6.54
C GLY A 121 -2.49 42.82 5.15
N ASN A 122 -1.66 42.59 4.14
CA ASN A 122 -1.93 42.89 2.74
C ASN A 122 -2.70 41.80 1.97
N LEU A 123 -3.08 40.72 2.66
CA LEU A 123 -3.89 39.64 2.09
C LEU A 123 -5.34 39.78 2.55
N VAL A 124 -6.27 39.70 1.59
CA VAL A 124 -7.71 39.73 1.82
C VAL A 124 -8.33 38.41 1.38
N LEU A 125 -8.95 37.72 2.31
CA LEU A 125 -9.68 36.47 2.11
C LEU A 125 -11.17 36.77 1.99
N GLY A 126 -11.90 35.99 1.19
CA GLY A 126 -13.36 36.12 1.09
C GLY A 126 -14.01 34.97 0.34
N ARG A 127 -15.34 34.97 0.30
CA ARG A 127 -16.15 34.03 -0.49
C ARG A 127 -16.84 34.80 -1.59
N MET A 128 -16.51 34.48 -2.83
CA MET A 128 -17.02 35.15 -4.01
C MET A 128 -18.14 34.31 -4.65
N PRO A 129 -19.30 34.91 -5.00
CA PRO A 129 -20.27 34.25 -5.85
C PRO A 129 -19.63 33.90 -7.18
N VAL A 130 -19.82 32.67 -7.65
CA VAL A 130 -19.29 32.25 -8.97
C VAL A 130 -19.84 33.16 -10.07
N ALA A 131 -21.11 33.58 -9.93
CA ALA A 131 -21.77 34.54 -10.82
C ALA A 131 -21.10 35.93 -10.87
N GLY A 132 -20.32 36.29 -9.85
CA GLY A 132 -19.62 37.57 -9.74
C GLY A 132 -18.14 37.51 -10.13
N LEU A 133 -17.57 36.34 -10.47
CA LEU A 133 -16.15 36.20 -10.76
C LEU A 133 -15.68 37.06 -11.96
N GLY A 134 -16.55 37.24 -12.96
CA GLY A 134 -16.27 38.14 -14.08
C GLY A 134 -16.04 39.59 -13.65
N ALA A 135 -16.61 40.03 -12.52
CA ALA A 135 -16.46 41.39 -12.03
C ALA A 135 -15.10 41.65 -11.37
N LEU A 136 -14.34 40.60 -11.01
CA LEU A 136 -13.00 40.75 -10.42
C LEU A 136 -12.03 41.50 -11.33
N GLN A 137 -12.26 41.52 -12.65
CA GLN A 137 -11.44 42.25 -13.62
C GLN A 137 -11.44 43.77 -13.41
N SER A 138 -12.43 44.31 -12.69
CA SER A 138 -12.50 45.75 -12.39
C SER A 138 -11.59 46.16 -11.23
N LEU A 139 -11.02 45.21 -10.47
CA LEU A 139 -10.13 45.53 -9.36
C LEU A 139 -8.88 46.25 -9.87
N ARG A 140 -8.57 47.38 -9.24
CA ARG A 140 -7.31 48.14 -9.43
C ARG A 140 -6.42 48.05 -8.20
N THR A 141 -6.99 47.58 -7.09
CA THR A 141 -6.37 47.45 -5.78
C THR A 141 -5.72 46.08 -5.57
N ALA A 142 -5.97 45.10 -6.45
CA ALA A 142 -5.46 43.75 -6.33
C ALA A 142 -4.20 43.52 -7.18
N ARG A 143 -3.15 43.00 -6.54
CA ARG A 143 -1.93 42.49 -7.18
C ARG A 143 -2.14 41.09 -7.73
N PHE A 144 -2.94 40.29 -7.04
CA PHE A 144 -3.51 39.05 -7.55
C PHE A 144 -4.87 38.77 -6.91
N VAL A 145 -5.67 37.94 -7.57
CA VAL A 145 -6.83 37.26 -6.98
C VAL A 145 -6.78 35.80 -7.41
N ARG A 146 -6.79 34.89 -6.46
CA ARG A 146 -6.73 33.45 -6.71
C ARG A 146 -7.70 32.69 -5.80
N PRO A 147 -7.98 31.40 -6.05
CA PRO A 147 -8.70 30.60 -5.08
C PRO A 147 -7.93 30.61 -3.75
N ALA A 148 -8.64 30.82 -2.65
CA ALA A 148 -8.00 30.71 -1.34
C ALA A 148 -7.45 29.29 -1.20
N PRO A 149 -6.19 29.11 -0.77
CA PRO A 149 -5.70 27.82 -0.34
C PRO A 149 -6.66 27.30 0.73
N GLU A 150 -7.35 26.19 0.46
CA GLU A 150 -8.02 25.49 1.53
C GLU A 150 -6.92 24.95 2.48
N PRO A 151 -7.08 25.06 3.82
CA PRO A 151 -6.38 24.15 4.71
C PRO A 151 -6.64 22.75 4.16
N PHE A 152 -5.56 22.00 3.98
CA PHE A 152 -5.46 20.66 3.39
C PHE A 152 -6.78 19.98 3.07
N GLY A 153 -6.92 19.50 1.84
CA GLY A 153 -7.96 18.54 1.47
C GLY A 153 -7.71 17.23 2.20
N SER A 154 -8.07 17.18 3.48
CA SER A 154 -8.19 15.92 4.18
C SER A 154 -9.29 15.14 3.51
N VAL A 155 -8.99 13.93 3.04
CA VAL A 155 -10.02 12.96 2.65
C VAL A 155 -10.52 12.32 3.95
N GLY A 156 -11.30 13.09 4.71
CA GLY A 156 -11.84 12.66 5.99
C GLY A 156 -11.20 13.33 7.21
N GLY A 157 -11.27 12.64 8.34
CA GLY A 157 -10.68 13.06 9.62
C GLY A 157 -9.19 12.72 9.75
N VAL A 158 -8.69 11.79 8.91
CA VAL A 158 -7.28 11.41 8.80
C VAL A 158 -6.90 11.39 7.33
N THR A 159 -5.71 11.87 6.98
CA THR A 159 -5.20 11.79 5.61
C THR A 159 -3.73 11.46 5.65
N SER A 160 -3.37 10.39 4.96
CA SER A 160 -2.01 9.91 4.85
C SER A 160 -1.08 11.00 4.27
N GLN A 161 -0.02 11.31 5.01
CA GLN A 161 1.02 12.24 4.57
C GLN A 161 1.72 11.76 3.28
N GLY A 162 1.63 10.46 3.00
CA GLY A 162 2.09 9.82 1.79
C GLY A 162 1.51 10.42 0.52
N ASP A 163 0.23 10.78 0.53
CA ASP A 163 -0.47 11.41 -0.59
C ASP A 163 0.23 12.70 -1.10
N ALA A 164 0.69 13.52 -0.15
CA ALA A 164 1.42 14.75 -0.46
C ALA A 164 2.84 14.48 -0.95
N VAL A 165 3.60 13.61 -0.25
CA VAL A 165 5.03 13.40 -0.56
C VAL A 165 5.25 12.63 -1.86
N GLN A 166 4.30 11.78 -2.28
CA GLN A 166 4.32 11.15 -3.59
C GLN A 166 3.79 12.04 -4.73
N GLY A 167 3.24 13.21 -4.40
CA GLY A 167 2.73 14.20 -5.37
C GLY A 167 1.34 13.90 -5.93
N SER A 168 0.57 13.01 -5.31
CA SER A 168 -0.78 12.67 -5.76
C SER A 168 -1.75 13.81 -5.56
N GLU A 169 -1.67 14.49 -4.41
CA GLU A 169 -2.41 15.71 -4.14
C GLU A 169 -2.20 16.78 -5.23
N ARG A 170 -0.93 17.00 -5.63
CA ARG A 170 -0.60 17.92 -6.74
C ARG A 170 -1.20 17.45 -8.06
N ALA A 171 -1.08 16.17 -8.39
CA ALA A 171 -1.65 15.60 -9.60
C ALA A 171 -3.18 15.79 -9.66
N ARG A 172 -3.90 15.55 -8.55
CA ARG A 172 -5.34 15.77 -8.47
C ARG A 172 -5.71 17.24 -8.70
N ARG A 173 -4.99 18.16 -8.04
CA ARG A 173 -5.23 19.61 -8.17
C ARG A 173 -4.95 20.15 -9.57
N SER A 174 -3.86 19.73 -10.20
CA SER A 174 -3.40 20.30 -11.47
C SER A 174 -4.08 19.68 -12.68
N LEU A 175 -4.43 18.40 -12.62
CA LEU A 175 -4.96 17.64 -13.76
C LEU A 175 -6.46 17.34 -13.65
N GLY A 176 -7.04 17.59 -12.47
CA GLY A 176 -8.45 17.37 -12.23
C GLY A 176 -8.85 15.90 -12.30
N VAL A 177 -8.12 15.08 -11.55
CA VAL A 177 -8.38 13.65 -11.39
C VAL A 177 -8.55 13.33 -9.91
N ASP A 178 -9.29 12.28 -9.61
CA ASP A 178 -9.64 11.81 -8.26
C ASP A 178 -9.79 10.28 -8.17
N GLY A 179 -9.59 9.55 -9.26
CA GLY A 179 -9.81 8.10 -9.36
C GLY A 179 -11.20 7.70 -9.85
N SER A 180 -12.10 8.65 -10.13
CA SER A 180 -13.47 8.35 -10.58
C SER A 180 -13.50 7.44 -11.81
N GLY A 181 -14.34 6.41 -11.76
CA GLY A 181 -14.49 5.42 -12.82
C GLY A 181 -13.50 4.25 -12.75
N VAL A 182 -12.61 4.24 -11.75
CA VAL A 182 -11.69 3.14 -11.47
C VAL A 182 -12.16 2.36 -10.23
N VAL A 183 -12.02 1.04 -10.27
CA VAL A 183 -12.21 0.17 -9.10
C VAL A 183 -10.86 -0.31 -8.59
N VAL A 184 -10.58 -0.10 -7.31
CA VAL A 184 -9.38 -0.62 -6.63
C VAL A 184 -9.79 -1.74 -5.67
N GLY A 185 -9.22 -2.92 -5.87
CA GLY A 185 -9.32 -4.05 -4.96
C GLY A 185 -8.26 -3.98 -3.87
N VAL A 186 -8.58 -4.43 -2.67
CA VAL A 186 -7.65 -4.56 -1.54
C VAL A 186 -7.73 -5.98 -0.98
N THR A 187 -6.58 -6.60 -0.76
CA THR A 187 -6.41 -7.89 -0.08
C THR A 187 -5.38 -7.74 1.04
N SER A 188 -5.74 -8.21 2.24
CA SER A 188 -4.98 -8.09 3.49
C SER A 188 -5.60 -9.00 4.57
N THR A 189 -5.43 -8.73 5.87
CA THR A 189 -5.82 -9.61 6.98
C THR A 189 -7.23 -9.40 7.56
N GLY A 190 -7.83 -8.21 7.35
CA GLY A 190 -9.17 -7.86 7.85
C GLY A 190 -9.67 -6.50 7.36
N TYR A 191 -10.99 -6.27 7.42
CA TYR A 191 -11.61 -4.99 7.07
C TYR A 191 -12.48 -4.40 8.18
N ASP A 192 -13.45 -5.12 8.71
CA ASP A 192 -14.34 -4.58 9.74
C ASP A 192 -14.60 -5.58 10.87
N THR A 193 -13.58 -6.36 11.21
CA THR A 193 -13.64 -7.32 12.32
C THR A 193 -13.78 -6.63 13.68
N GLN A 194 -13.40 -5.36 13.77
CA GLN A 194 -13.55 -4.53 14.96
C GLN A 194 -14.82 -3.64 14.96
N GLY A 195 -15.53 -3.52 13.84
CA GLY A 195 -16.75 -2.69 13.71
C GLY A 195 -16.50 -1.18 13.62
N GLY A 196 -15.37 -0.76 13.05
CA GLY A 196 -14.96 0.64 12.93
C GLY A 196 -15.31 1.31 11.59
N ALA A 197 -15.60 0.53 10.54
CA ALA A 197 -15.74 1.07 9.18
C ALA A 197 -16.86 2.13 9.04
N ALA A 198 -17.97 1.97 9.75
CA ALA A 198 -19.05 2.97 9.74
C ALA A 198 -18.63 4.32 10.33
N ALA A 199 -17.75 4.32 11.33
CA ALA A 199 -17.21 5.55 11.92
C ALA A 199 -16.23 6.23 10.96
N ASP A 200 -15.42 5.46 10.26
CA ASP A 200 -14.50 5.94 9.23
C ASP A 200 -15.27 6.60 8.08
N VAL A 201 -16.39 5.99 7.64
CA VAL A 201 -17.32 6.63 6.68
C VAL A 201 -17.86 7.95 7.22
N ALA A 202 -18.31 8.00 8.47
CA ALA A 202 -18.86 9.22 9.07
C ALA A 202 -17.83 10.36 9.21
N ARG A 203 -16.54 10.02 9.39
CA ARG A 203 -15.44 10.99 9.39
C ARG A 203 -14.95 11.35 7.99
N GLY A 204 -15.26 10.54 6.99
CA GLY A 204 -14.86 10.71 5.60
C GLY A 204 -13.58 9.97 5.22
N ASP A 205 -13.03 9.16 6.12
CA ASP A 205 -11.81 8.34 5.92
C ASP A 205 -12.09 7.15 4.98
N LEU A 206 -13.36 6.77 4.82
CA LEU A 206 -13.81 5.75 3.86
C LEU A 206 -15.02 6.22 3.06
N PRO A 207 -15.20 5.74 1.82
CA PRO A 207 -16.38 6.04 1.04
C PRO A 207 -17.58 5.23 1.54
N GLY A 208 -18.76 5.84 1.54
CA GLY A 208 -20.00 5.22 1.98
C GLY A 208 -21.11 6.20 2.31
N ARG A 209 -22.29 5.65 2.59
CA ARG A 209 -23.46 6.47 2.93
C ARG A 209 -23.18 7.29 4.18
N GLY A 210 -23.23 8.62 4.05
CA GLY A 210 -22.95 9.55 5.15
C GLY A 210 -21.53 10.11 5.15
N ASN A 211 -20.69 9.74 4.18
CA ASN A 211 -19.40 10.39 3.97
C ASN A 211 -19.60 11.91 3.73
N PRO A 212 -18.97 12.79 4.53
CA PRO A 212 -19.20 14.23 4.50
C PRO A 212 -18.66 14.93 3.24
N ASN A 213 -17.81 14.24 2.47
CA ASN A 213 -17.16 14.75 1.28
C ASN A 213 -17.86 14.32 -0.03
N GLY A 214 -19.01 13.65 0.05
CA GLY A 214 -19.80 13.26 -1.13
C GLY A 214 -19.37 11.93 -1.75
N HIS A 215 -18.39 11.22 -1.18
CA HIS A 215 -17.98 9.88 -1.62
C HIS A 215 -18.95 8.81 -1.09
N LEU A 216 -20.14 8.75 -1.65
CA LEU A 216 -21.27 7.99 -1.09
C LEU A 216 -21.29 6.50 -1.45
N GLN A 217 -20.41 6.04 -2.32
CA GLN A 217 -20.36 4.64 -2.76
C GLN A 217 -19.68 3.79 -1.67
N PRO A 218 -20.39 2.90 -0.97
CA PRO A 218 -19.77 2.09 0.07
C PRO A 218 -18.70 1.14 -0.51
N VAL A 219 -17.69 0.86 0.31
CA VAL A 219 -16.71 -0.21 0.04
C VAL A 219 -17.46 -1.53 -0.17
N ARG A 220 -17.17 -2.21 -1.28
CA ARG A 220 -17.76 -3.51 -1.59
C ARG A 220 -16.93 -4.63 -0.96
N VAL A 221 -17.35 -5.09 0.20
CA VAL A 221 -16.75 -6.22 0.89
C VAL A 221 -17.21 -7.52 0.23
N LEU A 222 -16.33 -8.16 -0.53
CA LEU A 222 -16.60 -9.47 -1.17
C LEU A 222 -16.40 -10.61 -0.18
N LYS A 223 -15.34 -10.51 0.63
CA LYS A 223 -15.03 -11.41 1.73
C LYS A 223 -14.30 -10.61 2.80
N ASP A 224 -14.76 -10.70 4.04
CA ASP A 224 -14.01 -10.30 5.23
C ASP A 224 -13.67 -11.54 6.05
N ARG A 225 -12.80 -11.38 7.04
CA ARG A 225 -12.40 -12.45 7.94
C ARG A 225 -13.63 -13.04 8.64
N SER A 226 -13.78 -14.35 8.53
CA SER A 226 -14.95 -15.07 9.04
C SER A 226 -14.96 -15.23 10.57
N SER A 227 -13.78 -15.17 11.20
CA SER A 227 -13.63 -15.40 12.63
C SER A 227 -12.38 -14.73 13.22
N GLY A 228 -12.50 -14.36 14.49
CA GLY A 228 -11.43 -13.69 15.24
C GLY A 228 -11.37 -12.18 14.98
N ARG A 229 -10.78 -11.46 15.93
CA ARG A 229 -10.46 -10.03 15.75
C ARG A 229 -9.10 -9.90 15.07
N ASP A 230 -9.03 -9.04 14.08
CA ASP A 230 -7.83 -8.61 13.35
C ASP A 230 -7.57 -7.11 13.62
N SER A 231 -6.39 -6.59 13.26
CA SER A 231 -6.11 -5.15 13.27
C SER A 231 -6.92 -4.37 12.24
N ASP A 232 -7.62 -5.05 11.32
CA ASP A 232 -8.31 -4.47 10.16
C ASP A 232 -7.31 -3.75 9.22
N GLU A 233 -6.17 -4.38 8.95
CA GLU A 233 -5.09 -3.80 8.11
C GLU A 233 -5.58 -3.45 6.69
N GLY A 234 -6.44 -4.29 6.12
CA GLY A 234 -7.10 -4.01 4.84
C GLY A 234 -8.01 -2.79 4.86
N ARG A 235 -8.56 -2.40 6.02
CA ARG A 235 -9.29 -1.13 6.16
C ARG A 235 -8.36 0.06 6.11
N ALA A 236 -7.20 0.01 6.78
CA ALA A 236 -6.21 1.07 6.71
C ALA A 236 -5.64 1.22 5.28
N MET A 237 -5.40 0.11 4.58
CA MET A 237 -5.04 0.15 3.16
C MET A 237 -6.14 0.80 2.31
N ALA A 238 -7.42 0.49 2.56
CA ALA A 238 -8.54 1.12 1.88
C ALA A 238 -8.63 2.63 2.16
N GLN A 239 -8.29 3.08 3.37
CA GLN A 239 -8.18 4.51 3.71
C GLN A 239 -7.06 5.18 2.89
N ILE A 240 -5.87 4.57 2.78
CA ILE A 240 -4.78 5.10 1.95
C ILE A 240 -5.20 5.24 0.48
N VAL A 241 -5.87 4.22 -0.07
CA VAL A 241 -6.40 4.32 -1.45
C VAL A 241 -7.41 5.47 -1.55
N HIS A 242 -8.28 5.65 -0.55
CA HIS A 242 -9.25 6.73 -0.52
C HIS A 242 -8.58 8.11 -0.44
N ASP A 243 -7.52 8.28 0.35
CA ASP A 243 -6.75 9.51 0.43
C ASP A 243 -6.14 9.91 -0.93
N VAL A 244 -5.55 8.93 -1.60
CA VAL A 244 -4.84 9.15 -2.88
C VAL A 244 -5.82 9.29 -4.05
N ALA A 245 -6.88 8.50 -4.07
CA ALA A 245 -7.87 8.41 -5.15
C ALA A 245 -9.30 8.39 -4.59
N PRO A 246 -9.80 9.52 -4.05
CA PRO A 246 -11.05 9.56 -3.28
C PRO A 246 -12.31 9.23 -4.11
N GLY A 247 -12.28 9.44 -5.42
CA GLY A 247 -13.34 9.06 -6.35
C GLY A 247 -13.32 7.59 -6.79
N ALA A 248 -12.27 6.84 -6.47
CA ALA A 248 -12.20 5.42 -6.82
C ALA A 248 -13.24 4.59 -6.03
N SER A 249 -13.82 3.59 -6.68
CA SER A 249 -14.64 2.58 -5.99
C SER A 249 -13.73 1.55 -5.34
N LEU A 250 -14.03 1.16 -4.10
CA LEU A 250 -13.22 0.20 -3.37
C LEU A 250 -13.92 -1.16 -3.26
N ALA A 251 -13.14 -2.24 -3.39
CA ALA A 251 -13.58 -3.59 -3.10
C ALA A 251 -12.55 -4.31 -2.22
N VAL A 252 -13.02 -5.13 -1.29
CA VAL A 252 -12.14 -5.84 -0.34
C VAL A 252 -12.38 -7.34 -0.41
N TYR A 253 -11.29 -8.12 -0.39
CA TYR A 253 -11.31 -9.56 -0.22
C TYR A 253 -10.20 -9.98 0.74
N ILE A 254 -10.55 -10.62 1.85
CA ILE A 254 -9.61 -11.08 2.88
C ILE A 254 -9.37 -12.60 2.72
N PRO A 255 -8.18 -13.02 2.23
CA PRO A 255 -7.88 -14.43 2.01
C PRO A 255 -7.39 -15.14 3.28
N GLU A 256 -7.68 -16.44 3.37
CA GLU A 256 -7.32 -17.30 4.51
C GLU A 256 -6.33 -18.43 4.13
N SER A 257 -5.96 -18.56 2.85
CA SER A 257 -4.94 -19.48 2.35
C SER A 257 -4.36 -19.02 1.00
N VAL A 258 -3.30 -19.67 0.52
CA VAL A 258 -2.71 -19.40 -0.81
C VAL A 258 -3.73 -19.57 -1.95
N GLN A 259 -4.50 -20.67 -1.95
CA GLN A 259 -5.55 -20.91 -2.95
C GLN A 259 -6.67 -19.88 -2.86
N ASP A 260 -7.14 -19.60 -1.64
CA ASP A 260 -8.18 -18.60 -1.42
C ASP A 260 -7.72 -17.19 -1.78
N HIS A 261 -6.42 -16.90 -1.68
CA HIS A 261 -5.83 -15.66 -2.19
C HIS A 261 -5.88 -15.59 -3.71
N ALA A 262 -5.47 -16.65 -4.41
CA ALA A 262 -5.59 -16.73 -5.87
C ALA A 262 -7.04 -16.58 -6.34
N ASP A 263 -8.00 -17.19 -5.65
CA ASP A 263 -9.44 -17.04 -5.93
C ASP A 263 -9.95 -15.64 -5.60
N GLY A 264 -9.45 -15.02 -4.52
CA GLY A 264 -9.73 -13.64 -4.12
C GLY A 264 -9.31 -12.62 -5.17
N LEU A 265 -8.13 -12.77 -5.77
CA LEU A 265 -7.68 -11.93 -6.88
C LEU A 265 -8.63 -12.02 -8.08
N ARG A 266 -9.06 -13.23 -8.44
CA ARG A 266 -10.07 -13.42 -9.50
C ARG A 266 -11.43 -12.85 -9.12
N ALA A 267 -11.84 -12.96 -7.86
CA ALA A 267 -13.09 -12.39 -7.37
C ALA A 267 -13.08 -10.87 -7.46
N LEU A 268 -11.99 -10.20 -7.04
CA LEU A 268 -11.80 -8.76 -7.18
C LEU A 268 -11.83 -8.33 -8.65
N ALA A 269 -11.11 -9.03 -9.53
CA ALA A 269 -11.12 -8.76 -10.97
C ALA A 269 -12.53 -8.92 -11.57
N LYS A 270 -13.24 -10.01 -11.23
CA LYS A 270 -14.64 -10.23 -11.66
C LYS A 270 -15.59 -9.15 -11.14
N ALA A 271 -15.29 -8.60 -9.97
CA ALA A 271 -16.04 -7.50 -9.39
C ALA A 271 -15.73 -6.16 -10.12
N GLY A 272 -14.77 -6.14 -11.03
CA GLY A 272 -14.44 -4.99 -11.88
C GLY A 272 -13.19 -4.24 -11.46
N ALA A 273 -12.38 -4.77 -10.53
CA ALA A 273 -11.12 -4.16 -10.14
C ALA A 273 -10.21 -3.94 -11.36
N ASN A 274 -9.68 -2.72 -11.51
CA ASN A 274 -8.67 -2.38 -12.50
C ASN A 274 -7.25 -2.48 -11.90
N VAL A 275 -7.16 -2.22 -10.58
CA VAL A 275 -5.94 -2.32 -9.80
C VAL A 275 -6.26 -3.10 -8.52
N ILE A 276 -5.35 -3.96 -8.07
CA ILE A 276 -5.47 -4.69 -6.82
C ILE A 276 -4.22 -4.40 -5.98
N SER A 277 -4.42 -3.93 -4.75
CA SER A 277 -3.37 -3.79 -3.74
C SER A 277 -3.35 -5.01 -2.84
N ASP A 278 -2.17 -5.60 -2.67
CA ASP A 278 -1.93 -6.82 -1.92
C ASP A 278 -0.76 -6.62 -0.96
N ASP A 279 -0.91 -6.98 0.30
CA ASP A 279 0.16 -6.92 1.31
C ASP A 279 0.45 -8.28 1.97
N MET A 280 -0.18 -9.35 1.51
CA MET A 280 -0.10 -10.64 2.16
C MET A 280 1.27 -11.29 1.97
N TYR A 281 1.64 -12.14 2.92
CA TYR A 281 2.79 -13.03 2.81
C TYR A 281 2.42 -14.40 3.38
N TRP A 282 2.66 -15.47 2.60
CA TRP A 282 2.35 -16.85 3.02
C TRP A 282 3.63 -17.66 3.16
N THR A 283 3.80 -18.32 4.31
CA THR A 283 4.97 -19.17 4.57
C THR A 283 5.07 -20.34 3.60
N ASN A 284 3.94 -20.88 3.16
CA ASN A 284 3.85 -21.99 2.20
C ASN A 284 3.61 -21.51 0.76
N ASP A 285 3.84 -20.22 0.46
CA ASP A 285 3.90 -19.78 -0.93
C ASP A 285 5.20 -20.26 -1.59
N PRO A 286 5.16 -20.95 -2.74
CA PRO A 286 6.39 -21.46 -3.35
C PRO A 286 7.34 -20.36 -3.79
N TRP A 287 8.61 -20.46 -3.42
CA TRP A 287 9.64 -19.50 -3.85
C TRP A 287 10.31 -19.96 -5.15
N PHE A 288 10.77 -21.21 -5.19
CA PHE A 288 11.46 -21.78 -6.36
C PHE A 288 10.52 -22.17 -7.51
N GLN A 289 9.22 -22.28 -7.23
CA GLN A 289 8.13 -22.58 -8.17
C GLN A 289 7.24 -21.35 -8.36
N GLU A 290 6.58 -21.19 -9.52
CA GLU A 290 5.64 -20.09 -9.68
C GLU A 290 4.49 -20.27 -8.69
N SER A 291 4.30 -19.28 -7.82
CA SER A 291 3.20 -19.26 -6.88
C SER A 291 1.85 -19.36 -7.61
N PRO A 292 0.84 -20.08 -7.07
CA PRO A 292 -0.53 -20.01 -7.57
C PRO A 292 -1.08 -18.59 -7.62
N ILE A 293 -0.71 -17.74 -6.65
CA ILE A 293 -1.09 -16.32 -6.60
C ILE A 293 -0.37 -15.57 -7.73
N GLY A 294 0.94 -15.79 -7.88
CA GLY A 294 1.75 -15.20 -8.95
C GLY A 294 1.23 -15.55 -10.36
N ALA A 295 0.82 -16.81 -10.57
CA ALA A 295 0.22 -17.28 -11.81
C ALA A 295 -1.10 -16.55 -12.12
N VAL A 296 -1.94 -16.30 -11.11
CA VAL A 296 -3.16 -15.49 -11.28
C VAL A 296 -2.82 -14.03 -11.57
N GLN A 297 -1.85 -13.43 -10.89
CA GLN A 297 -1.43 -12.06 -11.17
C GLN A 297 -0.98 -11.90 -12.63
N ARG A 298 -0.22 -12.88 -13.15
CA ARG A 298 0.19 -12.93 -14.56
C ARG A 298 -1.00 -13.13 -15.51
N GLU A 299 -1.94 -14.00 -15.17
CA GLU A 299 -3.22 -14.18 -15.91
C GLU A 299 -4.01 -12.87 -16.01
N LEU A 300 -4.20 -12.20 -14.87
CA LEU A 300 -4.94 -10.94 -14.74
C LEU A 300 -4.27 -9.79 -15.49
N LEU A 301 -2.93 -9.70 -15.44
CA LEU A 301 -2.18 -8.70 -16.20
C LEU A 301 -2.33 -8.93 -17.71
N ALA A 302 -2.14 -10.16 -18.17
CA ALA A 302 -2.10 -10.48 -19.59
C ALA A 302 -3.49 -10.47 -20.26
N SER A 303 -4.50 -11.05 -19.59
CA SER A 303 -5.82 -11.29 -20.18
C SER A 303 -6.93 -10.48 -19.52
N GLY A 304 -6.83 -10.22 -18.22
CA GLY A 304 -7.82 -9.45 -17.47
C GLY A 304 -7.65 -7.92 -17.60
N ASN A 305 -6.49 -7.45 -18.06
CA ASN A 305 -6.10 -6.03 -18.02
C ASN A 305 -6.23 -5.43 -16.60
N VAL A 306 -5.87 -6.21 -15.57
CA VAL A 306 -5.87 -5.79 -14.16
C VAL A 306 -4.44 -5.75 -13.64
N LEU A 307 -4.06 -4.66 -13.00
CA LEU A 307 -2.73 -4.49 -12.41
C LEU A 307 -2.75 -4.96 -10.95
N SER A 308 -1.90 -5.92 -10.58
CA SER A 308 -1.66 -6.24 -9.17
C SER A 308 -0.43 -5.48 -8.64
N ILE A 309 -0.52 -4.98 -7.42
CA ILE A 309 0.54 -4.27 -6.72
C ILE A 309 0.72 -4.92 -5.35
N ASN A 310 1.85 -5.59 -5.17
CA ASN A 310 2.16 -6.36 -3.97
C ASN A 310 3.12 -5.57 -3.09
N ALA A 311 2.98 -5.69 -1.77
CA ALA A 311 4.02 -5.32 -0.84
C ALA A 311 5.25 -6.24 -1.02
N ALA A 312 6.47 -5.72 -0.89
CA ALA A 312 7.68 -6.53 -0.96
C ALA A 312 7.85 -7.49 0.23
N ALA A 313 7.10 -7.27 1.32
CA ALA A 313 7.32 -7.77 2.68
C ALA A 313 8.40 -7.00 3.46
N ASN A 314 8.50 -7.30 4.76
CA ASN A 314 9.23 -6.50 5.74
C ASN A 314 10.38 -7.29 6.42
N PHE A 315 11.16 -8.05 5.63
CA PHE A 315 12.20 -8.94 6.14
C PHE A 315 13.63 -8.48 5.82
N GLY A 316 13.80 -7.31 5.21
CA GLY A 316 15.09 -6.74 4.82
C GLY A 316 15.91 -7.69 3.96
N ASP A 317 17.10 -8.05 4.42
CA ASP A 317 17.99 -9.03 3.78
C ASP A 317 18.21 -10.28 4.65
N TRP A 318 17.39 -10.50 5.68
CA TRP A 318 17.61 -11.54 6.69
C TRP A 318 17.30 -12.95 6.17
N SER A 319 18.24 -13.48 5.42
CA SER A 319 18.12 -14.76 4.75
C SER A 319 19.45 -15.42 4.50
N ALA A 320 19.44 -16.73 4.31
CA ALA A 320 20.58 -17.47 3.80
C ALA A 320 20.15 -18.35 2.63
N GLU A 321 21.04 -18.57 1.67
CA GLU A 321 20.77 -19.48 0.57
C GLU A 321 22.05 -20.16 0.10
N GLY A 322 21.90 -21.34 -0.48
CA GLY A 322 23.07 -22.10 -0.90
C GLY A 322 22.72 -23.48 -1.41
N ARG A 323 23.75 -24.20 -1.86
CA ARG A 323 23.64 -25.64 -2.10
C ARG A 323 23.73 -26.37 -0.77
N PHE A 324 22.94 -27.41 -0.60
CA PHE A 324 23.07 -28.26 0.58
C PHE A 324 24.42 -28.99 0.55
N GLN A 325 25.27 -28.73 1.53
CA GLN A 325 26.60 -29.31 1.70
C GLN A 325 26.56 -30.26 2.91
N PRO A 326 26.34 -31.57 2.71
CA PRO A 326 26.19 -32.51 3.81
C PRO A 326 27.54 -32.85 4.46
N LEU A 327 27.60 -32.80 5.79
CA LEU A 327 28.63 -33.46 6.59
C LEU A 327 28.27 -34.94 6.85
N PRO A 328 29.23 -35.78 7.26
CA PRO A 328 28.94 -37.16 7.67
C PRO A 328 27.81 -37.23 8.69
N ALA A 329 26.90 -38.19 8.50
CA ALA A 329 25.71 -38.29 9.34
C ALA A 329 26.08 -38.52 10.81
N ARG A 330 25.48 -37.76 11.73
CA ARG A 330 25.71 -37.87 13.18
C ARG A 330 24.41 -38.00 13.95
N GLY A 331 24.49 -38.58 15.13
CA GLY A 331 23.35 -38.69 16.05
C GLY A 331 22.96 -37.33 16.61
N LEU A 332 21.66 -37.04 16.65
CA LEU A 332 21.08 -35.89 17.35
C LEU A 332 20.28 -36.35 18.58
N THR A 333 20.21 -35.51 19.61
CA THR A 333 19.48 -35.82 20.83
C THR A 333 18.48 -34.73 21.19
N MET A 334 17.42 -35.11 21.91
CA MET A 334 16.42 -34.20 22.48
C MET A 334 16.07 -34.72 23.88
N GLY A 335 16.25 -33.89 24.92
CA GLY A 335 16.02 -34.31 26.31
C GLY A 335 16.87 -35.52 26.74
N GLY A 336 18.07 -35.69 26.17
CA GLY A 336 18.96 -36.84 26.42
C GLY A 336 18.62 -38.13 25.67
N ALA A 337 17.53 -38.16 24.89
CA ALA A 337 17.16 -39.30 24.07
C ALA A 337 17.62 -39.12 22.61
N THR A 338 18.21 -40.15 22.01
CA THR A 338 18.57 -40.17 20.59
C THR A 338 17.34 -40.10 19.70
N GLN A 339 17.33 -39.19 18.73
CA GLN A 339 16.21 -38.99 17.80
C GLN A 339 16.44 -39.65 16.44
N GLY A 340 17.70 -39.87 16.05
CA GLY A 340 18.06 -40.36 14.72
C GLY A 340 19.44 -39.84 14.28
N ARG A 341 19.77 -40.02 13.00
CA ARG A 341 21.01 -39.53 12.39
C ARG A 341 20.72 -38.60 11.21
N TRP A 342 21.43 -37.48 11.16
CA TRP A 342 21.31 -36.48 10.11
C TRP A 342 22.65 -36.09 9.54
N GLN A 343 22.67 -35.88 8.22
CA GLN A 343 23.72 -35.14 7.55
C GLN A 343 23.42 -33.65 7.72
N MET A 344 24.20 -32.93 8.52
CA MET A 344 23.99 -31.50 8.75
C MET A 344 24.62 -30.68 7.63
N HIS A 345 24.02 -29.54 7.30
CA HIS A 345 24.61 -28.57 6.38
C HIS A 345 25.88 -27.95 6.97
N ASP A 346 26.97 -27.93 6.19
CA ASP A 346 28.18 -27.19 6.49
C ASP A 346 28.05 -25.70 6.07
N TRP A 347 28.00 -24.81 7.06
CA TRP A 347 28.05 -23.35 6.90
C TRP A 347 29.49 -22.82 6.72
N GLY A 348 30.46 -23.70 6.51
CA GLY A 348 31.88 -23.44 6.33
C GLY A 348 32.71 -23.88 7.52
N GLY A 349 33.83 -24.56 7.25
CA GLY A 349 34.78 -24.98 8.27
C GLY A 349 34.24 -26.05 9.24
N GLY A 350 33.21 -26.80 8.84
CA GLY A 350 32.55 -27.81 9.68
C GLY A 350 31.48 -27.24 10.63
N ARG A 351 31.17 -25.94 10.55
CA ARG A 351 30.13 -25.30 11.37
C ARG A 351 28.75 -25.76 10.91
N THR A 352 27.97 -26.36 11.79
CA THR A 352 26.63 -26.90 11.45
C THR A 352 25.45 -26.00 11.79
N THR A 353 25.68 -24.96 12.58
CA THR A 353 24.64 -24.02 12.98
C THR A 353 25.08 -22.56 12.93
N PHE A 354 24.12 -21.63 13.00
CA PHE A 354 24.36 -20.21 13.22
C PHE A 354 23.39 -19.67 14.28
N PRO A 355 23.77 -18.64 15.06
CA PRO A 355 22.95 -18.12 16.15
C PRO A 355 21.84 -17.18 15.66
N VAL A 356 20.67 -17.24 16.29
CA VAL A 356 19.60 -16.24 16.21
C VAL A 356 19.20 -15.86 17.63
N THR A 357 19.22 -14.57 17.93
CA THR A 357 18.94 -14.07 19.30
C THR A 357 17.57 -13.40 19.35
N LEU A 358 16.76 -13.72 20.34
CA LEU A 358 15.48 -13.08 20.58
C LEU A 358 15.56 -12.22 21.83
N HIS A 359 15.16 -10.95 21.74
CA HIS A 359 14.97 -10.08 22.89
C HIS A 359 13.54 -10.21 23.43
N ARG A 360 13.27 -9.73 24.65
CA ARG A 360 11.92 -9.78 25.24
C ARG A 360 10.87 -9.23 24.29
N GLY A 361 9.78 -9.98 24.12
CA GLY A 361 8.71 -9.68 23.16
C GLY A 361 9.02 -10.05 21.71
N GLY A 362 10.27 -10.36 21.40
CA GLY A 362 10.71 -10.78 20.08
C GLY A 362 10.12 -12.12 19.69
N ARG A 363 9.76 -12.23 18.40
CA ARG A 363 9.24 -13.44 17.78
C ARG A 363 9.83 -13.55 16.40
N VAL A 364 10.16 -14.76 15.98
CA VAL A 364 10.67 -15.04 14.65
C VAL A 364 10.16 -16.39 14.17
N ARG A 365 9.66 -16.40 12.93
CA ARG A 365 9.53 -17.63 12.16
C ARG A 365 10.71 -17.73 11.21
N ILE A 366 11.36 -18.88 11.14
CA ILE A 366 12.42 -19.13 10.18
C ILE A 366 11.91 -20.18 9.23
N VAL A 367 11.84 -19.83 7.95
CA VAL A 367 11.25 -20.66 6.91
C VAL A 367 12.35 -21.12 5.97
N LEU A 368 12.42 -22.42 5.75
CA LEU A 368 13.30 -23.08 4.80
C LEU A 368 12.45 -23.56 3.62
N GLN A 369 12.87 -23.26 2.39
CA GLN A 369 12.38 -23.91 1.18
C GLN A 369 13.56 -24.39 0.33
N TRP A 370 13.35 -25.41 -0.51
CA TRP A 370 14.37 -25.85 -1.46
C TRP A 370 13.83 -26.02 -2.87
N ASP A 371 14.76 -26.07 -3.82
CA ASP A 371 14.54 -26.02 -5.26
C ASP A 371 13.95 -27.33 -5.81
N GLU A 372 12.75 -27.67 -5.35
CA GLU A 372 11.97 -28.82 -5.78
C GLU A 372 10.47 -28.45 -5.92
N PRO A 373 9.64 -29.30 -6.56
CA PRO A 373 8.23 -29.00 -6.77
C PRO A 373 7.38 -29.10 -5.50
N PHE A 374 6.38 -28.23 -5.37
CA PHE A 374 5.31 -28.35 -4.39
C PHE A 374 4.21 -29.29 -4.90
N ALA A 375 4.09 -30.46 -4.27
CA ALA A 375 3.04 -31.45 -4.59
C ALA A 375 1.62 -30.87 -4.47
N SER A 376 1.41 -29.93 -3.53
CA SER A 376 0.11 -29.28 -3.30
C SER A 376 -0.33 -28.32 -4.41
N PHE A 377 0.61 -27.84 -5.24
CA PHE A 377 0.34 -26.84 -6.28
C PHE A 377 0.64 -27.32 -7.70
N THR A 378 1.27 -28.48 -7.85
CA THR A 378 1.57 -29.07 -9.15
C THR A 378 0.48 -30.04 -9.61
N ARG A 379 0.03 -29.93 -10.87
CA ARG A 379 -1.02 -30.80 -11.43
C ARG A 379 -0.66 -32.29 -11.45
N SER A 380 0.61 -32.61 -11.71
CA SER A 380 1.11 -33.99 -11.69
C SER A 380 1.29 -34.55 -10.28
N ARG A 381 1.13 -33.70 -9.24
CA ARG A 381 1.43 -34.01 -7.83
C ARG A 381 2.87 -34.49 -7.63
N ALA A 382 3.78 -34.13 -8.53
CA ALA A 382 5.20 -34.30 -8.28
C ALA A 382 5.57 -33.44 -7.08
N GLY A 383 6.18 -34.06 -6.07
CA GLY A 383 6.69 -33.39 -4.88
C GLY A 383 8.21 -33.41 -4.79
N SER A 384 8.70 -33.00 -3.64
CA SER A 384 10.12 -33.04 -3.28
C SER A 384 10.70 -34.46 -3.39
N ALA A 385 11.91 -34.58 -3.93
CA ALA A 385 12.69 -35.82 -3.87
C ALA A 385 13.63 -35.83 -2.64
N SER A 386 13.71 -34.70 -1.94
CA SER A 386 14.55 -34.45 -0.78
C SER A 386 13.71 -34.38 0.50
N ASP A 387 14.40 -34.44 1.64
CA ASP A 387 13.84 -34.36 2.98
C ASP A 387 14.77 -33.46 3.80
N LEU A 388 14.64 -32.14 3.68
CA LEU A 388 15.44 -31.24 4.51
C LEU A 388 14.64 -30.88 5.76
N ASP A 389 15.25 -31.11 6.91
CA ASP A 389 14.72 -30.77 8.22
C ASP A 389 15.37 -29.46 8.73
N LEU A 390 14.58 -28.66 9.44
CA LEU A 390 15.02 -27.41 10.05
C LEU A 390 15.02 -27.53 11.57
N PHE A 391 16.17 -27.23 12.18
CA PHE A 391 16.39 -27.39 13.61
C PHE A 391 16.66 -26.05 14.28
N ALA A 392 16.18 -25.93 15.51
CA ALA A 392 16.67 -24.99 16.51
C ALA A 392 17.30 -25.78 17.66
N PHE A 393 18.57 -25.50 17.96
CA PHE A 393 19.37 -26.17 18.97
C PHE A 393 19.63 -25.25 20.16
N THR A 394 19.90 -25.86 21.33
CA THR A 394 20.36 -25.15 22.53
C THR A 394 21.87 -24.95 22.57
N ASP A 395 22.63 -25.59 21.67
CA ASP A 395 24.08 -25.52 21.60
C ASP A 395 24.58 -25.19 20.19
N ASP A 396 25.81 -24.68 20.12
CA ASP A 396 26.41 -24.08 18.94
C ASP A 396 26.83 -25.06 17.84
N GLN A 397 26.93 -26.35 18.17
CA GLN A 397 27.26 -27.41 17.20
C GLN A 397 26.09 -28.33 16.90
N GLY A 398 24.90 -28.00 17.39
CA GLY A 398 23.65 -28.71 17.14
C GLY A 398 23.60 -30.14 17.67
N GLY A 399 24.10 -30.41 18.87
CA GLY A 399 23.99 -31.71 19.53
C GLY A 399 22.61 -31.97 20.16
N ASN A 400 21.97 -30.92 20.67
CA ASN A 400 20.75 -30.96 21.47
C ASN A 400 19.64 -30.10 20.84
N ILE A 401 18.61 -30.77 20.34
CA ILE A 401 17.45 -30.15 19.70
C ILE A 401 16.62 -29.46 20.79
N ALA A 402 16.36 -28.16 20.59
CA ALA A 402 15.36 -27.41 21.35
C ALA A 402 13.97 -27.56 20.71
N PHE A 403 13.91 -27.40 19.39
CA PHE A 403 12.73 -27.58 18.56
C PHE A 403 13.15 -27.99 17.14
N VAL A 404 12.29 -28.70 16.43
CA VAL A 404 12.57 -29.18 15.07
C VAL A 404 11.29 -29.17 14.24
N SER A 405 11.45 -28.84 12.96
CA SER A 405 10.50 -29.11 11.90
C SER A 405 11.13 -30.17 10.99
N ALA A 406 10.57 -31.37 11.03
CA ALA A 406 11.08 -32.55 10.32
C ALA A 406 9.92 -33.33 9.68
N THR A 407 9.10 -32.62 8.92
CA THR A 407 8.04 -33.27 8.16
C THR A 407 8.68 -34.13 7.09
N ARG A 408 8.11 -35.31 6.80
CA ARG A 408 8.59 -36.08 5.65
C ARG A 408 8.12 -35.40 4.36
N ASN A 409 9.01 -34.68 3.69
CA ASN A 409 8.73 -33.95 2.46
C ASN A 409 8.94 -34.79 1.21
N VAL A 410 9.56 -35.98 1.27
CA VAL A 410 9.67 -36.85 0.08
C VAL A 410 8.26 -37.17 -0.46
N GLY A 411 7.96 -36.68 -1.66
CA GLY A 411 6.65 -36.76 -2.31
C GLY A 411 5.65 -35.66 -1.90
N GLY A 412 6.03 -34.79 -0.96
CA GLY A 412 5.26 -33.64 -0.46
C GLY A 412 5.88 -32.29 -0.85
N ASP A 413 5.58 -31.26 -0.08
CA ASP A 413 6.02 -29.89 -0.33
C ASP A 413 7.40 -29.60 0.27
N PRO A 414 8.30 -28.89 -0.45
CA PRO A 414 9.69 -28.67 -0.08
C PRO A 414 9.86 -27.47 0.85
N PHE A 415 9.20 -27.48 2.01
CA PHE A 415 9.38 -26.45 3.02
C PHE A 415 9.33 -26.99 4.44
N GLU A 416 10.07 -26.32 5.32
CA GLU A 416 10.02 -26.49 6.77
C GLU A 416 9.99 -25.12 7.43
N PHE A 417 9.46 -25.03 8.64
CA PHE A 417 9.60 -23.80 9.41
C PHE A 417 9.68 -24.07 10.90
N VAL A 418 10.53 -23.31 11.58
CA VAL A 418 10.57 -23.27 13.04
C VAL A 418 10.08 -21.91 13.51
N PHE A 419 9.53 -21.87 14.71
CA PHE A 419 9.10 -20.64 15.35
C PHE A 419 9.72 -20.52 16.73
N ALA A 420 10.19 -19.32 17.05
CA ALA A 420 10.70 -19.00 18.37
C ALA A 420 10.14 -17.66 18.84
N PHE A 421 9.94 -17.54 20.14
CA PHE A 421 9.53 -16.31 20.79
C PHE A 421 10.15 -16.22 22.18
N LEU A 422 10.37 -14.99 22.64
CA LEU A 422 10.68 -14.70 24.03
C LEU A 422 9.56 -13.82 24.59
N ASN A 423 8.93 -14.23 25.68
CA ASN A 423 7.83 -13.47 26.25
C ASN A 423 8.29 -12.07 26.73
N PRO A 424 7.44 -11.03 26.66
CA PRO A 424 7.78 -9.70 27.16
C PRO A 424 8.15 -9.67 28.65
N ASP A 425 7.62 -10.60 29.44
CA ASP A 425 7.82 -10.75 30.89
C ASP A 425 8.85 -11.84 31.26
N ALA A 426 9.60 -12.37 30.28
CA ALA A 426 10.63 -13.36 30.53
C ALA A 426 11.71 -12.85 31.51
N ALA A 427 12.22 -13.74 32.36
CA ALA A 427 13.28 -13.39 33.32
C ALA A 427 14.56 -12.93 32.60
N ASP A 428 14.95 -13.65 31.55
CA ASP A 428 16.09 -13.27 30.72
C ASP A 428 15.76 -12.10 29.79
N ALA A 429 16.74 -11.24 29.55
CA ALA A 429 16.60 -10.11 28.61
C ALA A 429 16.66 -10.57 27.15
N ALA A 430 17.33 -11.70 26.89
CA ALA A 430 17.47 -12.30 25.58
C ALA A 430 17.66 -13.82 25.69
N PHE A 431 17.35 -14.53 24.60
CA PHE A 431 17.51 -15.97 24.44
C PHE A 431 18.07 -16.27 23.04
N THR A 432 19.12 -17.09 22.94
CA THR A 432 19.73 -17.44 21.67
C THR A 432 19.44 -18.90 21.32
N ILE A 433 18.97 -19.12 20.10
CA ILE A 433 18.85 -20.44 19.47
C ILE A 433 19.88 -20.59 18.37
N HIS A 434 20.28 -21.83 18.11
CA HIS A 434 21.22 -22.15 17.03
C HIS A 434 20.49 -22.87 15.91
N ILE A 435 20.47 -22.30 14.71
CA ILE A 435 19.71 -22.81 13.58
C ILE A 435 20.59 -23.69 12.72
N GLY A 436 20.08 -24.89 12.37
CA GLY A 436 20.75 -25.81 11.46
C GLY A 436 19.77 -26.46 10.49
N ILE A 437 20.29 -26.86 9.33
CA ILE A 437 19.56 -27.61 8.30
C ILE A 437 20.17 -29.01 8.26
N GLY A 438 19.35 -30.05 8.23
CA GLY A 438 19.83 -31.43 8.15
C GLY A 438 19.02 -32.26 7.17
N MET A 439 19.59 -33.35 6.68
CA MET A 439 18.88 -34.34 5.89
C MET A 439 18.96 -35.69 6.63
N PRO A 440 17.83 -36.36 6.91
CA PRO A 440 17.84 -37.63 7.63
C PRO A 440 18.60 -38.70 6.83
N GLU A 441 19.39 -39.51 7.53
CA GLU A 441 20.22 -40.53 6.89
C GLU A 441 19.36 -41.55 6.14
N GLY A 442 19.72 -41.81 4.87
CA GLY A 442 19.04 -42.80 4.03
C GLY A 442 17.67 -42.36 3.49
N THR A 443 17.28 -41.09 3.61
CA THR A 443 16.01 -40.58 3.09
C THR A 443 16.22 -39.54 1.99
N GLY A 444 15.46 -39.69 0.90
CA GLY A 444 15.51 -38.78 -0.24
C GLY A 444 16.88 -38.69 -0.91
N ARG A 445 17.12 -37.57 -1.60
CA ARG A 445 18.43 -37.17 -2.13
C ARG A 445 18.70 -35.71 -1.77
N PRO A 446 19.96 -35.25 -1.73
CA PRO A 446 20.25 -33.83 -1.53
C PRO A 446 19.58 -32.94 -2.59
N PRO A 447 18.95 -31.82 -2.21
CA PRO A 447 18.38 -30.88 -3.17
C PRO A 447 19.47 -30.04 -3.84
N GLY A 448 19.09 -29.34 -4.92
CA GLY A 448 19.98 -28.43 -5.63
C GLY A 448 20.37 -27.21 -4.78
N ARG A 449 19.39 -26.36 -4.47
CA ARG A 449 19.56 -25.16 -3.62
C ARG A 449 18.48 -25.12 -2.55
N PHE A 450 18.80 -24.47 -1.45
CA PHE A 450 17.82 -24.07 -0.44
C PHE A 450 17.87 -22.57 -0.25
N LYS A 451 16.79 -22.03 0.32
CA LYS A 451 16.69 -20.68 0.84
C LYS A 451 16.03 -20.70 2.20
N LEU A 452 16.55 -19.88 3.09
CA LEU A 452 16.08 -19.68 4.44
C LEU A 452 15.79 -18.20 4.63
N ILE A 453 14.60 -17.82 5.11
CA ILE A 453 14.23 -16.43 5.41
C ILE A 453 13.77 -16.34 6.86
N ALA A 454 14.31 -15.36 7.59
CA ALA A 454 13.79 -14.99 8.91
C ALA A 454 12.64 -14.01 8.76
N GLN A 455 11.53 -14.32 9.43
CA GLN A 455 10.29 -13.56 9.43
C GLN A 455 10.01 -13.11 10.86
N PRO A 456 10.72 -12.08 11.34
CA PRO A 456 10.49 -11.53 12.67
C PRO A 456 9.18 -10.75 12.71
N SER A 457 8.52 -10.72 13.87
CA SER A 457 7.41 -9.77 14.09
C SER A 457 7.90 -8.33 14.22
N ASP A 458 9.15 -8.15 14.63
CA ASP A 458 9.83 -6.88 14.79
C ASP A 458 11.34 -7.11 14.66
N MET A 459 11.96 -6.53 13.63
CA MET A 459 13.39 -6.66 13.36
C MET A 459 14.26 -6.00 14.45
N SER A 460 13.71 -5.12 15.28
CA SER A 460 14.46 -4.54 16.41
C SER A 460 14.56 -5.47 17.62
N LEU A 461 13.76 -6.53 17.67
CA LEU A 461 13.69 -7.49 18.79
C LEU A 461 14.35 -8.84 18.47
N VAL A 462 14.98 -8.97 17.30
CA VAL A 462 15.64 -10.20 16.85
C VAL A 462 17.04 -9.86 16.35
N GLY A 463 18.04 -10.61 16.77
CA GLY A 463 19.40 -10.56 16.28
C GLY A 463 19.62 -11.63 15.21
N TRP A 464 19.95 -11.19 14.00
CA TRP A 464 20.31 -12.02 12.85
C TRP A 464 21.83 -11.93 12.58
N PRO A 465 22.50 -13.01 12.11
CA PRO A 465 23.93 -12.97 11.77
C PRO A 465 24.27 -11.86 10.77
N ARG A 466 25.53 -11.41 10.80
CA ARG A 466 26.01 -10.27 10.00
C ARG A 466 26.98 -10.66 8.89
N GLU A 467 27.35 -11.94 8.80
CA GLU A 467 28.24 -12.44 7.76
C GLU A 467 27.53 -12.44 6.40
N ALA A 468 28.28 -12.22 5.32
CA ALA A 468 27.73 -12.07 3.97
C ALA A 468 26.82 -13.22 3.50
N ALA A 469 27.01 -14.45 4.03
CA ALA A 469 26.16 -15.59 3.74
C ALA A 469 24.71 -15.46 4.24
N PHE A 470 24.43 -14.48 5.10
CA PHE A 470 23.15 -14.26 5.77
C PHE A 470 22.43 -12.96 5.34
N HIS A 471 22.86 -12.38 4.20
CA HIS A 471 22.33 -11.12 3.66
C HIS A 471 21.95 -11.26 2.18
N SER A 472 20.90 -12.03 1.88
CA SER A 472 20.41 -12.24 0.51
C SER A 472 18.95 -11.80 0.33
N ALA A 473 18.43 -11.97 -0.88
CA ALA A 473 17.05 -11.63 -1.25
C ALA A 473 16.00 -12.15 -0.24
N THR A 474 14.98 -11.36 0.08
CA THR A 474 13.83 -11.80 0.88
C THR A 474 12.47 -11.54 0.21
N ALA A 475 12.45 -10.76 -0.88
CA ALA A 475 11.30 -10.72 -1.79
C ALA A 475 11.27 -12.02 -2.61
N VAL A 476 10.27 -12.86 -2.37
CA VAL A 476 10.12 -14.21 -2.94
C VAL A 476 8.64 -14.55 -3.15
N GLY A 477 8.36 -15.64 -3.86
CA GLY A 477 6.97 -16.07 -4.14
C GLY A 477 6.18 -15.00 -4.89
N HIS A 478 4.91 -14.82 -4.56
CA HIS A 478 4.06 -13.78 -5.15
C HIS A 478 4.55 -12.37 -4.83
N ASN A 479 5.21 -12.14 -3.68
CA ASN A 479 5.86 -10.86 -3.37
C ASN A 479 7.06 -10.56 -4.28
N ALA A 480 7.44 -11.47 -5.18
CA ALA A 480 8.39 -11.24 -6.26
C ALA A 480 7.83 -11.60 -7.66
N SER A 481 6.51 -11.69 -7.83
CA SER A 481 5.87 -12.14 -9.08
C SER A 481 6.17 -11.22 -10.27
N GLU A 482 6.47 -11.81 -11.43
CA GLU A 482 6.53 -11.04 -12.70
C GLU A 482 5.17 -10.47 -13.13
N GLY A 483 4.06 -11.00 -12.61
CA GLY A 483 2.70 -10.57 -12.91
C GLY A 483 2.22 -9.35 -12.13
N ALA A 484 3.02 -8.83 -11.20
CA ALA A 484 2.67 -7.70 -10.33
C ALA A 484 3.78 -6.64 -10.28
N ILE A 485 3.42 -5.44 -9.83
CA ILE A 485 4.36 -4.44 -9.32
C ILE A 485 4.66 -4.78 -7.86
N VAL A 486 5.92 -4.72 -7.45
CA VAL A 486 6.33 -4.96 -6.06
C VAL A 486 6.81 -3.66 -5.42
N ALA A 487 6.20 -3.29 -4.30
CA ALA A 487 6.42 -2.03 -3.59
C ALA A 487 7.40 -2.18 -2.42
N CYS A 488 8.51 -1.44 -2.45
CA CYS A 488 9.30 -1.15 -1.25
C CYS A 488 8.75 0.07 -0.50
N ALA A 489 9.15 0.24 0.76
CA ALA A 489 8.68 1.33 1.62
C ALA A 489 9.73 2.44 1.76
N VAL A 490 9.26 3.68 1.80
CA VAL A 490 10.03 4.86 2.18
C VAL A 490 9.20 5.66 3.18
N ARG A 491 9.76 5.92 4.36
CA ARG A 491 9.08 6.73 5.37
C ARG A 491 8.68 8.08 4.82
N TYR A 492 7.42 8.48 4.98
CA TYR A 492 6.92 9.73 4.40
C TYR A 492 7.80 10.94 4.77
N SER A 493 8.27 10.99 6.01
CA SER A 493 9.12 12.07 6.54
C SER A 493 10.56 12.04 6.00
N GLN A 494 10.98 10.94 5.36
CA GLN A 494 12.29 10.77 4.76
C GLN A 494 12.26 10.92 3.22
N VAL A 495 11.12 11.26 2.61
CA VAL A 495 11.02 11.44 1.15
C VAL A 495 11.72 12.74 0.69
N ASN A 496 11.48 13.85 1.40
CA ASN A 496 11.94 15.19 1.01
C ASN A 496 13.12 15.66 1.85
N THR A 497 14.15 14.82 1.99
CA THR A 497 15.41 15.18 2.65
C THR A 497 16.44 15.66 1.63
N PRO A 498 17.52 16.37 2.04
CA PRO A 498 18.63 16.71 1.16
C PRO A 498 19.32 15.50 0.51
N ARG A 499 19.19 14.29 1.10
CA ARG A 499 19.72 13.04 0.54
C ARG A 499 18.79 12.36 -0.46
N GLY A 500 17.56 12.86 -0.58
CA GLY A 500 16.52 12.19 -1.33
C GLY A 500 15.76 11.13 -0.52
N PRO A 501 14.92 10.30 -1.18
CA PRO A 501 14.17 9.25 -0.51
C PRO A 501 15.13 8.08 -0.21
N VAL A 502 14.97 7.44 0.94
CA VAL A 502 15.78 6.28 1.32
C VAL A 502 14.85 5.12 1.66
N ALA A 503 15.13 3.96 1.07
CA ALA A 503 14.33 2.76 1.30
C ALA A 503 14.46 2.32 2.76
N GLU A 504 13.32 2.04 3.39
CA GLU A 504 13.28 1.50 4.74
C GLU A 504 14.06 0.17 4.80
N THR A 505 14.90 0.01 5.81
CA THR A 505 15.83 -1.12 5.92
C THR A 505 15.13 -2.47 6.12
N PHE A 506 13.90 -2.46 6.61
CA PHE A 506 13.07 -3.66 6.69
C PHE A 506 12.47 -4.05 5.35
N SER A 507 12.43 -3.17 4.35
CA SER A 507 11.84 -3.51 3.04
C SER A 507 12.60 -4.68 2.43
N SER A 508 11.89 -5.74 2.12
CA SER A 508 12.48 -6.94 1.53
C SER A 508 13.17 -6.63 0.21
N ILE A 509 14.42 -7.05 0.07
CA ILE A 509 15.23 -6.85 -1.13
C ILE A 509 15.02 -7.99 -2.14
N GLY A 510 15.17 -7.71 -3.43
CA GLY A 510 15.12 -8.73 -4.47
C GLY A 510 16.47 -9.35 -4.82
N GLY A 511 16.58 -9.89 -6.04
CA GLY A 511 17.73 -10.67 -6.51
C GLY A 511 17.56 -12.18 -6.36
N PHE A 512 16.40 -12.66 -5.92
CA PHE A 512 16.10 -14.09 -5.91
C PHE A 512 15.65 -14.57 -7.29
N ALA A 513 16.23 -15.68 -7.76
CA ALA A 513 15.89 -16.28 -9.04
C ALA A 513 15.11 -17.59 -8.89
N ARG A 514 13.84 -17.56 -9.31
CA ARG A 514 12.94 -18.72 -9.39
C ARG A 514 13.44 -19.72 -10.44
N THR A 515 13.25 -21.00 -10.22
CA THR A 515 13.83 -22.07 -11.08
C THR A 515 12.80 -22.96 -11.74
N ARG A 516 11.52 -22.87 -11.37
CA ARG A 516 10.46 -23.76 -11.83
C ARG A 516 9.21 -23.00 -12.22
N ASP A 517 8.52 -23.45 -13.26
CA ASP A 517 7.21 -22.94 -13.68
C ASP A 517 6.09 -23.28 -12.69
N ALA A 518 4.85 -22.89 -12.96
CA ALA A 518 3.70 -23.17 -12.09
C ALA A 518 3.40 -24.65 -11.87
N ASP A 519 3.79 -25.54 -12.79
CA ASP A 519 3.65 -26.99 -12.65
C ASP A 519 4.88 -27.64 -11.98
N GLY A 520 5.84 -26.85 -11.48
CA GLY A 520 7.05 -27.34 -10.81
C GLY A 520 8.11 -27.88 -11.78
N ILE A 521 7.94 -27.70 -13.08
CA ILE A 521 8.92 -28.10 -14.10
C ILE A 521 10.07 -27.10 -14.11
N ALA A 522 11.31 -27.62 -14.17
CA ALA A 522 12.49 -26.78 -14.21
C ALA A 522 12.49 -25.87 -15.46
N LEU A 523 12.76 -24.58 -15.23
CA LEU A 523 12.99 -23.61 -16.28
C LEU A 523 14.34 -23.86 -16.95
N ALA A 524 14.45 -23.52 -18.24
CA ALA A 524 15.73 -23.61 -18.96
C ALA A 524 16.83 -22.75 -18.32
N HIS A 525 16.43 -21.60 -17.76
CA HIS A 525 17.28 -20.69 -17.00
C HIS A 525 16.52 -20.19 -15.77
N PRO A 526 17.18 -20.00 -14.61
CA PRO A 526 16.58 -19.32 -13.47
C PRO A 526 16.07 -17.94 -13.88
N LEU A 527 14.87 -17.58 -13.42
CA LEU A 527 14.20 -16.32 -13.68
C LEU A 527 14.35 -15.37 -12.48
N ASP A 528 15.18 -14.35 -12.65
CA ASP A 528 15.17 -13.17 -11.78
C ASP A 528 14.11 -12.20 -12.28
N THR A 529 13.12 -11.89 -11.43
CA THR A 529 12.00 -11.01 -11.77
C THR A 529 12.33 -9.53 -11.62
N ARG A 530 13.56 -9.18 -11.20
CA ARG A 530 14.06 -7.81 -11.03
C ARG A 530 13.14 -6.97 -10.15
N LYS A 531 12.98 -7.42 -8.90
CA LYS A 531 12.16 -6.79 -7.86
C LYS A 531 13.03 -6.14 -6.77
N PRO A 532 12.49 -5.21 -5.96
CA PRO A 532 11.18 -4.55 -6.12
C PRO A 532 11.13 -3.69 -7.40
N ASP A 533 9.94 -3.24 -7.80
CA ASP A 533 9.81 -2.38 -8.99
C ASP A 533 10.08 -0.92 -8.66
N LEU A 534 9.51 -0.43 -7.55
CA LEU A 534 9.54 0.96 -7.09
C LEU A 534 9.17 1.04 -5.61
N CYS A 535 9.52 2.14 -4.95
CA CYS A 535 9.11 2.42 -3.58
C CYS A 535 7.97 3.44 -3.49
N ALA A 536 7.22 3.37 -2.39
CA ALA A 536 6.14 4.29 -2.06
C ALA A 536 6.09 4.61 -0.55
N PRO A 537 5.31 5.61 -0.13
CA PRO A 537 5.26 6.06 1.25
C PRO A 537 4.83 4.98 2.25
N ASP A 538 5.46 5.00 3.43
CA ASP A 538 4.96 4.34 4.63
C ASP A 538 5.07 5.26 5.86
N GLY A 539 4.63 4.75 7.01
CA GLY A 539 4.63 5.45 8.30
C GLY A 539 3.60 6.57 8.36
N VAL A 540 2.52 6.46 7.60
CA VAL A 540 1.49 7.51 7.45
C VAL A 540 0.36 7.34 8.45
N ASP A 541 -0.38 8.40 8.72
CA ASP A 541 -1.55 8.33 9.62
C ASP A 541 -2.66 7.45 9.05
N ASN A 542 -3.37 6.79 9.95
CA ASN A 542 -4.64 6.12 9.69
C ASN A 542 -5.53 6.21 10.95
N SER A 543 -6.78 5.76 10.88
CA SER A 543 -7.70 5.77 12.05
C SER A 543 -7.94 4.39 12.67
N VAL A 544 -7.19 3.38 12.26
CA VAL A 544 -7.45 1.97 12.55
C VAL A 544 -6.51 1.42 13.62
N PHE A 545 -5.19 1.44 13.37
CA PHE A 545 -4.19 0.81 14.22
C PHE A 545 -2.83 1.49 14.12
N GLY A 546 -1.94 1.13 15.04
CA GLY A 546 -0.55 1.58 15.07
C GLY A 546 -0.24 2.42 16.30
N VAL A 547 0.91 3.07 16.28
CA VAL A 547 1.36 3.99 17.33
C VAL A 547 1.47 5.37 16.72
N ASP A 548 1.02 6.38 17.44
CA ASP A 548 1.23 7.79 17.09
C ASP A 548 2.68 8.17 17.41
N THR A 549 3.52 8.20 16.38
CA THR A 549 4.96 8.47 16.50
C THR A 549 5.32 9.93 16.25
N ASP A 550 4.39 10.73 15.71
CA ASP A 550 4.59 12.15 15.45
C ASP A 550 3.77 13.07 16.37
N GLY A 551 2.95 12.49 17.25
CA GLY A 551 2.24 13.16 18.34
C GLY A 551 1.02 13.93 17.88
N ASN A 552 0.45 13.60 16.71
CA ASN A 552 -0.65 14.34 16.11
C ASN A 552 -2.05 13.81 16.52
N GLY A 553 -2.10 12.74 17.32
CA GLY A 553 -3.33 12.13 17.81
C GLY A 553 -3.83 10.94 16.96
N TRP A 554 -3.16 10.62 15.86
CA TRP A 554 -3.50 9.49 14.99
C TRP A 554 -2.39 8.45 14.94
N PRO A 555 -2.71 7.15 14.93
CA PRO A 555 -1.69 6.13 14.81
C PRO A 555 -1.10 6.08 13.40
N ASN A 556 0.19 5.74 13.30
CA ASN A 556 0.88 5.60 12.01
C ASN A 556 0.91 4.13 11.53
N PHE A 557 0.68 3.92 10.22
CA PHE A 557 0.77 2.65 9.50
C PHE A 557 2.13 2.56 8.77
N PHE A 558 2.99 1.68 9.28
CA PHE A 558 4.33 1.40 8.73
C PHE A 558 4.34 0.15 7.86
N GLY A 559 5.37 0.04 7.01
CA GLY A 559 5.64 -1.17 6.25
C GLY A 559 5.32 -1.07 4.76
N THR A 560 5.77 -2.07 4.03
CA THR A 560 5.43 -2.21 2.60
C THR A 560 3.92 -2.39 2.35
N SER A 561 3.16 -2.81 3.37
CA SER A 561 1.69 -2.82 3.39
C SER A 561 1.06 -1.43 3.26
N ALA A 562 1.73 -0.37 3.72
CA ALA A 562 1.30 1.01 3.47
C ALA A 562 1.77 1.52 2.10
N ALA A 563 2.91 1.02 1.58
CA ALA A 563 3.45 1.45 0.29
C ALA A 563 2.62 0.93 -0.91
N SER A 564 2.14 -0.32 -0.86
CA SER A 564 1.32 -0.90 -1.94
C SER A 564 0.02 -0.13 -2.24
N PRO A 565 -0.82 0.26 -1.26
CA PRO A 565 -2.06 1.00 -1.53
C PRO A 565 -1.80 2.43 -2.02
N HIS A 566 -0.68 3.05 -1.62
CA HIS A 566 -0.27 4.34 -2.17
C HIS A 566 -0.03 4.25 -3.69
N LEU A 567 0.70 3.23 -4.15
CA LEU A 567 0.88 2.98 -5.59
C LEU A 567 -0.44 2.63 -6.28
N ALA A 568 -1.32 1.87 -5.62
CA ALA A 568 -2.62 1.52 -6.19
C ALA A 568 -3.51 2.75 -6.40
N GLY A 569 -3.47 3.71 -5.48
CA GLY A 569 -4.10 5.01 -5.64
C GLY A 569 -3.53 5.81 -6.81
N VAL A 570 -2.19 5.87 -6.97
CA VAL A 570 -1.56 6.54 -8.13
C VAL A 570 -1.99 5.88 -9.44
N ALA A 571 -2.00 4.55 -9.50
CA ALA A 571 -2.45 3.80 -10.66
C ALA A 571 -3.92 4.11 -11.01
N ALA A 572 -4.79 4.30 -10.02
CA ALA A 572 -6.16 4.73 -10.24
C ALA A 572 -6.25 6.14 -10.84
N LEU A 573 -5.47 7.10 -10.33
CA LEU A 573 -5.39 8.44 -10.92
C LEU A 573 -4.91 8.39 -12.37
N MET A 574 -3.90 7.57 -12.68
CA MET A 574 -3.38 7.39 -14.05
C MET A 574 -4.44 6.81 -15.00
N LEU A 575 -5.15 5.78 -14.58
CA LEU A 575 -6.21 5.17 -15.40
C LEU A 575 -7.29 6.19 -15.74
N GLN A 576 -7.78 6.95 -14.75
CA GLN A 576 -8.73 8.04 -15.01
C GLN A 576 -8.14 9.12 -15.93
N ALA A 577 -6.90 9.58 -15.68
CA ALA A 577 -6.24 10.60 -16.49
C ALA A 577 -6.13 10.20 -17.96
N SER A 578 -5.91 8.93 -18.24
CA SER A 578 -5.88 8.38 -19.61
C SER A 578 -7.26 8.27 -20.28
N GLY A 579 -8.34 8.53 -19.54
CA GLY A 579 -9.71 8.24 -19.98
C GLY A 579 -9.98 6.73 -20.08
N MET A 580 -9.36 5.92 -19.21
CA MET A 580 -9.39 4.46 -19.22
C MET A 580 -8.79 3.83 -20.50
N LYS A 581 -7.94 4.57 -21.24
CA LYS A 581 -7.27 4.07 -22.46
C LYS A 581 -5.99 3.28 -22.16
N MET A 582 -5.35 3.52 -21.02
CA MET A 582 -4.14 2.80 -20.62
C MET A 582 -4.44 1.34 -20.24
N ARG A 583 -3.61 0.43 -20.72
CA ARG A 583 -3.58 -0.97 -20.28
C ARG A 583 -2.78 -1.12 -18.99
N ALA A 584 -3.08 -2.14 -18.21
CA ALA A 584 -2.43 -2.42 -16.93
C ALA A 584 -0.89 -2.45 -17.03
N GLY A 585 -0.34 -3.10 -18.07
CA GLY A 585 1.11 -3.13 -18.31
C GLY A 585 1.73 -1.76 -18.59
N GLU A 586 0.99 -0.87 -19.25
CA GLU A 586 1.44 0.51 -19.55
C GLU A 586 1.46 1.38 -18.29
N VAL A 587 0.52 1.14 -17.36
CA VAL A 587 0.50 1.82 -16.05
C VAL A 587 1.77 1.46 -15.27
N GLY A 588 2.08 0.17 -15.15
CA GLY A 588 3.29 -0.29 -14.47
C GLY A 588 4.58 0.24 -15.10
N GLN A 589 4.64 0.29 -16.43
CA GLN A 589 5.78 0.88 -17.15
C GLN A 589 5.91 2.38 -16.88
N ALA A 590 4.82 3.14 -16.95
CA ALA A 590 4.86 4.58 -16.70
C ALA A 590 5.24 4.91 -15.25
N LEU A 591 4.77 4.13 -14.27
CA LEU A 591 5.22 4.25 -12.87
C LEU A 591 6.74 4.10 -12.75
N ARG A 592 7.32 3.05 -13.36
CA ARG A 592 8.77 2.81 -13.38
C ARG A 592 9.55 3.94 -14.06
N GLU A 593 9.12 4.38 -15.23
CA GLU A 593 9.85 5.37 -16.03
C GLU A 593 9.79 6.79 -15.47
N THR A 594 8.82 7.09 -14.61
CA THR A 594 8.66 8.41 -13.99
C THR A 594 9.14 8.45 -12.54
N ALA A 595 9.54 7.31 -11.99
CA ALA A 595 10.08 7.23 -10.64
C ALA A 595 11.31 8.12 -10.46
N ARG A 596 11.45 8.65 -9.26
CA ARG A 596 12.62 9.38 -8.81
C ARG A 596 13.62 8.38 -8.28
N ASP A 597 14.70 8.19 -9.03
CA ASP A 597 15.80 7.29 -8.69
C ASP A 597 16.30 7.52 -7.24
N MET A 598 16.60 6.42 -6.55
CA MET A 598 16.97 6.37 -5.14
C MET A 598 18.38 5.80 -5.02
N VAL A 599 19.37 6.68 -5.12
CA VAL A 599 20.78 6.31 -4.93
C VAL A 599 21.22 6.70 -3.52
N ASP A 600 21.47 5.70 -2.68
CA ASP A 600 22.09 5.87 -1.36
C ASP A 600 23.57 5.44 -1.41
N PRO A 601 24.53 6.39 -1.40
CA PRO A 601 25.96 6.07 -1.39
C PRO A 601 26.43 5.24 -0.19
N GLY A 602 25.62 5.17 0.88
CA GLY A 602 25.89 4.36 2.06
C GLY A 602 25.42 2.91 1.96
N ASP A 603 24.65 2.55 0.93
CA ASP A 603 24.10 1.22 0.74
C ASP A 603 24.75 0.54 -0.48
N PRO A 604 25.53 -0.55 -0.31
CA PRO A 604 26.17 -1.24 -1.42
C PRO A 604 25.20 -1.93 -2.39
N LEU A 605 23.92 -2.08 -2.00
CA LEU A 605 22.86 -2.62 -2.86
C LEU A 605 22.11 -1.54 -3.64
N SER A 606 22.39 -0.26 -3.39
CA SER A 606 21.80 0.86 -4.11
C SER A 606 22.69 1.28 -5.29
N ALA A 607 22.07 1.48 -6.45
CA ALA A 607 22.77 1.87 -7.67
C ALA A 607 21.87 2.74 -8.57
N PRO A 608 22.44 3.59 -9.45
CA PRO A 608 21.63 4.36 -10.39
C PRO A 608 20.74 3.49 -11.28
N GLY A 609 19.48 3.89 -11.42
CA GLY A 609 18.46 3.15 -12.17
C GLY A 609 17.89 1.99 -11.36
N HIS A 610 17.66 0.84 -12.01
CA HIS A 610 17.09 -0.30 -11.31
C HIS A 610 18.12 -0.96 -10.37
N ASP A 611 17.79 -1.05 -9.09
CA ASP A 611 18.53 -1.84 -8.10
C ASP A 611 17.62 -2.78 -7.27
N VAL A 612 18.23 -3.70 -6.53
CA VAL A 612 17.51 -4.74 -5.75
C VAL A 612 16.91 -4.22 -4.45
N ARG A 613 17.19 -2.97 -4.07
CA ARG A 613 16.75 -2.35 -2.81
C ARG A 613 15.52 -1.47 -3.01
N SER A 614 15.51 -0.70 -4.08
CA SER A 614 14.56 0.37 -4.37
C SER A 614 13.88 0.24 -5.73
N GLY A 615 14.28 -0.73 -6.55
CA GLY A 615 13.77 -0.86 -7.90
C GLY A 615 14.19 0.35 -8.73
N GLN A 616 13.25 1.01 -9.39
CA GLN A 616 13.46 2.26 -10.13
C GLN A 616 13.45 3.52 -9.24
N GLY A 617 13.32 3.34 -7.93
CA GLY A 617 13.24 4.42 -6.95
C GLY A 617 11.82 4.78 -6.53
N PHE A 618 11.65 6.00 -6.03
CA PHE A 618 10.43 6.46 -5.37
C PHE A 618 9.40 6.94 -6.38
N VAL A 619 8.13 6.55 -6.21
CA VAL A 619 7.03 6.96 -7.08
C VAL A 619 6.90 8.48 -7.22
N ASN A 620 6.65 8.95 -8.45
CA ASN A 620 6.33 10.34 -8.75
C ASN A 620 4.94 10.42 -9.39
N ALA A 621 3.91 10.57 -8.57
CA ALA A 621 2.53 10.54 -9.03
C ALA A 621 2.23 11.68 -10.02
N GLU A 622 2.80 12.87 -9.80
CA GLU A 622 2.59 14.02 -10.68
C GLU A 622 3.08 13.75 -12.11
N LEU A 623 4.30 13.24 -12.27
CA LEU A 623 4.82 12.86 -13.58
C LEU A 623 4.07 11.67 -14.19
N ALA A 624 3.76 10.65 -13.38
CA ALA A 624 3.08 9.44 -13.84
C ALA A 624 1.66 9.75 -14.38
N VAL A 625 0.88 10.55 -13.64
CA VAL A 625 -0.48 10.95 -14.03
C VAL A 625 -0.44 11.93 -15.21
N THR A 626 0.52 12.87 -15.24
CA THR A 626 0.72 13.75 -16.40
C THR A 626 1.00 12.95 -17.67
N ARG A 627 1.88 11.94 -17.58
CA ARG A 627 2.17 11.04 -18.70
C ARG A 627 0.92 10.30 -19.17
N ALA A 628 0.13 9.77 -18.24
CA ALA A 628 -1.14 9.11 -18.56
C ALA A 628 -2.12 10.04 -19.30
N MET A 629 -2.19 11.31 -18.90
CA MET A 629 -3.08 12.30 -19.53
C MET A 629 -2.73 12.57 -21.00
N THR A 630 -1.46 12.45 -21.41
CA THR A 630 -1.06 12.61 -22.82
C THR A 630 -1.70 11.57 -23.75
N LEU A 631 -2.07 10.39 -23.23
CA LEU A 631 -2.72 9.33 -23.99
C LEU A 631 -4.21 9.61 -24.22
N ARG A 632 -4.85 10.43 -23.37
CA ARG A 632 -6.24 10.84 -23.54
C ARG A 632 -6.45 11.59 -24.87
N SER A 633 -5.46 12.41 -25.24
CA SER A 633 -5.43 13.26 -26.44
C SER A 633 -5.09 12.53 -27.74
N ARG A 634 -4.76 11.24 -27.70
CA ARG A 634 -4.55 10.45 -28.92
C ARG A 634 -5.92 10.10 -29.54
N PRO A 635 -6.13 10.41 -30.84
CA PRO A 635 -7.39 10.20 -31.54
C PRO A 635 -7.83 8.73 -31.55
#